data_AF-A0A535L6P1-F1
#
_entry.id   AF-A0A535L6P1-F1
#
_cell.length_a   1.000
_cell.length_b   1.000
_cell.length_c   1.000
_cell.angle_alpha   90.00
_cell.angle_beta   90.00
_cell.angle_gamma   90.00
#
_symmetry.space_group_name_H-M   'P 1'
#
loop_
_entity.id
_entity.type
_entity.pdbx_description
1 polymer ?
#
loop_
_entity_poly.entity_id
_entity_poly.type
_entity_poly.pdbx_seq_one_letter_code
_entity_poly.pdbx_strand_id
1 'polypeptide(L)'
;MRVVNELVCNHTSDQHPWFQRARHAKPGSAYRDFYVWSETNQRYQDARIIFKDFEVSNWTWDHVAGAYYWHRFYSHQPDLNFDNPRVKEALFKACDFWLDMGVDGMRLDAVPYLYEREGTNCENLPETHGFLRELRKHIDDNYPNRMLLAEANQWPEDAVAYFGNGDEAHMNFHFPLMPRLFMSIRMEDRFPIVDILAQTPPVPETAQWALFLRNHDELTLEMVTDEERDYMYRSYTQDRAARLNLGIRRRLAPLLGNDRRRIELMNGLLLSLPGTPVIYYGDEIAMGDNIFLGDRNGVRTPMQWSGDRNAGFSHCNSQRLYLPVVTDPEYHYEAVNVEAQSANPHSTLSWMKRLIALRKRHRAFGRGTLELLRPENRKVLAFVRRYESEQILCVANLSRFLQVVELDLSHWKGLVPIELFGSTELPPIGDTPYYLTLGPHSFYWFSLEPKPSQQLLSDGSITATTLPEIKLANGWDSILTDAGRERLEAVLFKYVPHRRWFAGKARKLKGIHISDWIDIRTADGTAYLTTIVLSYAEGDPETYLLPIAHANAAEATQIIERWPHSAVAWIRVPGQEQRGLVYDALGPPGLADALLSAMARRRRFGGPNGTLVGSTTKAFARLRGPETIKLEANLSAAEQSNNSVVFGERLIFKVFRRVEEGVNPELELGRFLTERTGFTQIAPLAGSLEYRPDHGEAISVAVLQGYVPNQGDAWKYTQSTLAGYFKAAEMRVNGDPPVLPRSLLLTSSGELPEIATQTIGAYLDSARLLGKRTAELHLALSSDATDIIFAPERISPQDQRSIYQSISGLSMRAMELLRSQLSRLPQDAREDARGVLELEPQIAHALKTFLVRRLTTTRIRIHGDYHLGQVLYTGHDFVVIDFEGEPTRTLYERRLKRLALRDVAGMLRSFHYACQAALRSDQVTPEMLARLQPWARLWVDSVSVVFMRSYLATAGTASFTPQTPADLELQLTTMLLEKALYELRYELNSRPDWVRIPLRGIRDLVAPG
;
A
#
# COMPACT_ATOMS: atom_id res chain seq x y z
N MET A 1 -43.46 10.15 -2.02
CA MET A 1 -41.99 10.08 -2.21
C MET A 1 -41.40 11.31 -1.55
N ARG A 2 -40.24 11.23 -0.89
CA ARG A 2 -39.57 12.44 -0.36
C ARG A 2 -38.70 13.10 -1.42
N VAL A 3 -38.52 14.41 -1.34
CA VAL A 3 -37.67 15.19 -2.25
C VAL A 3 -36.59 15.93 -1.44
N VAL A 4 -35.34 15.84 -1.90
CA VAL A 4 -34.17 16.51 -1.31
C VAL A 4 -33.52 17.34 -2.40
N ASN A 5 -33.28 18.62 -2.13
CA ASN A 5 -32.66 19.56 -3.08
C ASN A 5 -31.18 19.80 -2.74
N GLU A 6 -30.45 20.40 -3.67
CA GLU A 6 -29.12 20.96 -3.40
C GLU A 6 -29.24 22.33 -2.71
N LEU A 7 -28.40 22.56 -1.69
CA LEU A 7 -28.08 23.89 -1.18
C LEU A 7 -26.57 24.09 -1.30
N VAL A 8 -26.18 24.90 -2.28
CA VAL A 8 -24.78 25.31 -2.49
C VAL A 8 -24.45 26.41 -1.48
N CYS A 9 -23.93 26.01 -0.33
CA CYS A 9 -23.62 26.93 0.77
C CYS A 9 -22.38 27.78 0.48
N ASN A 10 -21.35 27.20 -0.12
CA ASN A 10 -20.00 27.77 -0.13
C ASN A 10 -19.81 28.98 -1.06
N HIS A 11 -20.44 28.96 -2.23
CA HIS A 11 -20.11 29.88 -3.33
C HIS A 11 -21.35 30.19 -4.19
N THR A 12 -21.23 31.20 -5.05
CA THR A 12 -22.25 31.49 -6.09
C THR A 12 -21.56 31.64 -7.45
N SER A 13 -22.30 31.59 -8.55
CA SER A 13 -21.74 32.07 -9.84
C SER A 13 -21.34 33.55 -9.74
N ASP A 14 -20.27 33.92 -10.44
CA ASP A 14 -19.87 35.31 -10.70
C ASP A 14 -21.01 36.16 -11.30
N GLN A 15 -21.91 35.56 -12.08
CA GLN A 15 -23.09 36.22 -12.64
C GLN A 15 -24.17 36.54 -11.60
N HIS A 16 -24.04 36.05 -10.35
CA HIS A 16 -25.04 36.26 -9.33
C HIS A 16 -25.18 37.76 -8.97
N PRO A 17 -26.42 38.30 -8.76
CA PRO A 17 -26.62 39.71 -8.44
C PRO A 17 -25.94 40.19 -7.15
N TRP A 18 -25.45 39.27 -6.30
CA TRP A 18 -24.60 39.63 -5.17
C TRP A 18 -23.17 39.93 -5.63
N PHE A 19 -22.51 39.05 -6.39
CA PHE A 19 -21.14 39.27 -6.88
C PHE A 19 -21.05 40.46 -7.84
N GLN A 20 -22.02 40.62 -8.73
CA GLN A 20 -22.08 41.78 -9.63
C GLN A 20 -22.24 43.10 -8.85
N ARG A 21 -22.91 43.10 -7.69
CA ARG A 21 -22.86 44.27 -6.79
C ARG A 21 -21.54 44.38 -6.03
N ALA A 22 -20.97 43.27 -5.56
CA ALA A 22 -19.74 43.24 -4.79
C ALA A 22 -18.54 43.81 -5.56
N ARG A 23 -18.32 43.38 -6.80
CA ARG A 23 -17.21 43.83 -7.65
C ARG A 23 -17.27 45.34 -7.97
N HIS A 24 -18.48 45.90 -8.10
CA HIS A 24 -18.71 47.34 -8.28
C HIS A 24 -18.76 48.14 -6.97
N ALA A 25 -18.83 47.48 -5.81
CA ALA A 25 -18.89 48.13 -4.50
C ALA A 25 -17.49 48.51 -3.98
N LYS A 26 -17.44 49.58 -3.19
CA LYS A 26 -16.20 50.06 -2.55
C LYS A 26 -15.67 49.02 -1.53
N PRO A 27 -14.35 48.91 -1.33
CA PRO A 27 -13.76 48.11 -0.25
C PRO A 27 -14.37 48.44 1.12
N GLY A 28 -14.58 47.43 1.97
CA GLY A 28 -15.14 47.58 3.31
C GLY A 28 -16.59 48.08 3.32
N SER A 29 -17.39 47.66 2.35
CA SER A 29 -18.81 47.97 2.29
C SER A 29 -19.65 46.70 2.24
N ALA A 30 -20.79 46.69 2.91
CA ALA A 30 -21.57 45.47 3.15
C ALA A 30 -22.13 44.75 1.90
N TYR A 31 -21.94 45.30 0.69
CA TYR A 31 -22.13 44.57 -0.58
C TYR A 31 -20.84 43.97 -1.13
N ARG A 32 -19.68 44.61 -0.93
CA ARG A 32 -18.36 44.06 -1.24
C ARG A 32 -18.08 42.83 -0.37
N ASP A 33 -18.33 42.98 0.93
CA ASP A 33 -17.96 42.03 1.98
C ASP A 33 -18.87 40.77 2.01
N PHE A 34 -19.70 40.56 0.98
CA PHE A 34 -20.44 39.31 0.75
C PHE A 34 -19.54 38.19 0.20
N TYR A 35 -18.35 38.55 -0.29
CA TYR A 35 -17.34 37.65 -0.87
C TYR A 35 -15.98 37.94 -0.25
N VAL A 36 -15.07 36.97 -0.30
CA VAL A 36 -13.73 37.09 0.29
C VAL A 36 -12.77 37.76 -0.72
N TRP A 37 -12.20 38.90 -0.35
CA TRP A 37 -11.32 39.73 -1.19
C TRP A 37 -9.90 39.86 -0.61
N SER A 38 -8.92 40.13 -1.48
CA SER A 38 -7.54 40.42 -1.11
C SER A 38 -6.84 41.31 -2.16
N GLU A 39 -5.91 42.17 -1.72
CA GLU A 39 -5.03 42.92 -2.63
C GLU A 39 -3.97 42.02 -3.31
N THR A 40 -3.71 40.83 -2.74
CA THR A 40 -2.71 39.87 -3.24
C THR A 40 -3.23 38.43 -3.21
N ASN A 41 -2.68 37.57 -4.07
CA ASN A 41 -2.92 36.12 -4.04
C ASN A 41 -2.07 35.37 -2.97
N GLN A 42 -1.47 36.08 -2.02
CA GLN A 42 -0.51 35.53 -1.04
C GLN A 42 -1.14 35.06 0.27
N ARG A 43 -2.47 35.19 0.42
CA ARG A 43 -3.24 34.72 1.57
C ARG A 43 -3.59 33.23 1.42
N TYR A 44 -3.79 32.53 2.54
CA TYR A 44 -4.27 31.14 2.59
C TYR A 44 -3.44 30.12 1.79
N GLN A 45 -2.11 30.28 1.71
CA GLN A 45 -1.22 29.47 0.84
C GLN A 45 -1.18 27.96 1.16
N ASP A 46 -1.67 27.56 2.32
CA ASP A 46 -1.73 26.15 2.75
C ASP A 46 -3.02 25.43 2.32
N ALA A 47 -4.01 26.17 1.78
CA ALA A 47 -5.20 25.59 1.20
C ALA A 47 -4.89 24.93 -0.16
N ARG A 48 -5.39 23.71 -0.36
CA ARG A 48 -5.21 22.99 -1.63
C ARG A 48 -6.12 23.57 -2.72
N ILE A 49 -5.62 23.57 -3.95
CA ILE A 49 -6.44 23.67 -5.16
C ILE A 49 -7.15 22.33 -5.35
N ILE A 50 -8.47 22.37 -5.56
CA ILE A 50 -9.32 21.19 -5.80
C ILE A 50 -9.29 20.83 -7.31
N PHE A 51 -9.73 21.76 -8.17
CA PHE A 51 -9.79 21.56 -9.63
C PHE A 51 -8.46 21.86 -10.33
N LYS A 52 -7.42 21.09 -9.97
CA LYS A 52 -6.03 21.27 -10.43
C LYS A 52 -5.82 21.19 -11.94
N ASP A 53 -6.73 20.56 -12.67
CA ASP A 53 -6.65 20.45 -14.15
C ASP A 53 -7.10 21.74 -14.85
N PHE A 54 -7.70 22.69 -14.12
CA PHE A 54 -8.30 23.92 -14.66
C PHE A 54 -7.81 25.19 -13.98
N GLU A 55 -7.65 25.17 -12.65
CA GLU A 55 -7.31 26.34 -11.84
C GLU A 55 -5.86 26.28 -11.34
N VAL A 56 -5.14 27.40 -11.48
CA VAL A 56 -3.73 27.55 -11.06
C VAL A 56 -3.58 28.22 -9.68
N SER A 57 -4.67 28.72 -9.11
CA SER A 57 -4.74 29.34 -7.79
C SER A 57 -6.18 29.31 -7.28
N ASN A 58 -6.37 29.48 -5.97
CA ASN A 58 -7.69 29.74 -5.36
C ASN A 58 -8.01 31.26 -5.35
N TRP A 59 -7.17 32.10 -5.97
CA TRP A 59 -7.34 33.56 -6.06
C TRP A 59 -7.35 34.02 -7.52
N THR A 60 -8.47 34.59 -7.99
CA THR A 60 -8.59 35.20 -9.32
C THR A 60 -8.70 36.71 -9.24
N TRP A 61 -8.03 37.44 -10.15
CA TRP A 61 -8.07 38.90 -10.21
C TRP A 61 -9.32 39.41 -10.93
N ASP A 62 -10.08 40.30 -10.29
CA ASP A 62 -11.20 41.00 -10.93
C ASP A 62 -10.80 42.45 -11.30
N HIS A 63 -10.77 42.72 -12.61
CA HIS A 63 -10.39 44.01 -13.18
C HIS A 63 -11.37 45.17 -12.89
N VAL A 64 -12.63 44.88 -12.55
CA VAL A 64 -13.63 45.87 -12.14
C VAL A 64 -13.46 46.20 -10.65
N ALA A 65 -13.18 45.17 -9.85
CA ALA A 65 -13.06 45.26 -8.41
C ALA A 65 -11.69 45.77 -7.93
N GLY A 66 -10.66 45.71 -8.79
CA GLY A 66 -9.28 46.13 -8.50
C GLY A 66 -8.59 45.25 -7.45
N ALA A 67 -8.99 43.98 -7.33
CA ALA A 67 -8.54 43.07 -6.27
C ALA A 67 -8.69 41.61 -6.71
N TYR A 68 -8.02 40.70 -5.97
CA TYR A 68 -8.29 39.27 -6.04
C TYR A 68 -9.54 38.91 -5.22
N TYR A 69 -10.30 37.93 -5.69
CA TYR A 69 -11.34 37.25 -4.91
C TYR A 69 -11.03 35.75 -4.79
N TRP A 70 -11.54 35.14 -3.73
CA TRP A 70 -11.33 33.72 -3.41
C TRP A 70 -12.34 32.82 -4.14
N HIS A 71 -11.88 31.64 -4.54
CA HIS A 71 -12.71 30.54 -5.02
C HIS A 71 -12.04 29.21 -4.68
N ARG A 72 -12.79 28.25 -4.13
CA ARG A 72 -12.29 26.87 -3.90
C ARG A 72 -12.48 25.94 -5.10
N PHE A 73 -13.36 26.35 -6.01
CA PHE A 73 -13.73 25.65 -7.24
C PHE A 73 -13.29 26.49 -8.45
N TYR A 74 -14.07 26.51 -9.55
CA TYR A 74 -13.73 27.36 -10.69
C TYR A 74 -13.73 28.84 -10.31
N SER A 75 -12.92 29.62 -11.01
CA SER A 75 -12.85 31.08 -10.94
C SER A 75 -14.23 31.75 -11.09
N HIS A 76 -15.11 31.22 -11.94
CA HIS A 76 -16.50 31.70 -12.07
C HIS A 76 -17.45 31.25 -10.93
N GLN A 77 -16.92 30.67 -9.84
CA GLN A 77 -17.62 30.29 -8.61
C GLN A 77 -17.02 31.02 -7.38
N PRO A 78 -17.09 32.37 -7.30
CA PRO A 78 -16.61 33.12 -6.15
C PRO A 78 -17.25 32.70 -4.82
N ASP A 79 -16.40 32.48 -3.82
CA ASP A 79 -16.76 31.98 -2.49
C ASP A 79 -17.39 33.07 -1.60
N LEU A 80 -18.44 32.70 -0.87
CA LEU A 80 -19.19 33.59 0.01
C LEU A 80 -18.45 33.79 1.34
N ASN A 81 -18.45 35.03 1.84
CA ASN A 81 -17.76 35.39 3.08
C ASN A 81 -18.60 35.06 4.33
N PHE A 82 -18.38 33.90 4.96
CA PHE A 82 -19.12 33.52 6.17
C PHE A 82 -18.76 34.29 7.45
N ASP A 83 -17.65 35.05 7.47
CA ASP A 83 -17.39 36.02 8.54
C ASP A 83 -18.36 37.22 8.51
N ASN A 84 -19.12 37.39 7.42
CA ASN A 84 -20.22 38.37 7.32
C ASN A 84 -21.56 37.73 7.72
N PRO A 85 -22.20 38.13 8.84
CA PRO A 85 -23.48 37.57 9.28
C PRO A 85 -24.61 37.66 8.25
N ARG A 86 -24.53 38.61 7.29
CA ARG A 86 -25.53 38.77 6.23
C ARG A 86 -25.52 37.64 5.21
N VAL A 87 -24.38 36.93 5.06
CA VAL A 87 -24.28 35.71 4.25
C VAL A 87 -25.05 34.58 4.95
N LYS A 88 -24.85 34.41 6.26
CA LYS A 88 -25.58 33.42 7.07
C LYS A 88 -27.10 33.67 7.04
N GLU A 89 -27.54 34.91 7.24
CA GLU A 89 -28.95 35.31 7.06
C GLU A 89 -29.51 34.99 5.66
N ALA A 90 -28.72 35.19 4.61
CA ALA A 90 -29.15 34.94 3.24
C ALA A 90 -29.30 33.44 2.95
N LEU A 91 -28.44 32.60 3.53
CA LEU A 91 -28.53 31.15 3.44
C LEU A 91 -29.70 30.58 4.25
N PHE A 92 -30.00 31.11 5.44
CA PHE A 92 -31.24 30.73 6.16
C PHE A 92 -32.48 31.06 5.32
N LYS A 93 -32.59 32.28 4.78
CA LYS A 93 -33.72 32.68 3.92
C LYS A 93 -33.82 31.85 2.63
N ALA A 94 -32.70 31.39 2.08
CA ALA A 94 -32.68 30.45 0.96
C ALA A 94 -33.10 29.03 1.36
N CYS A 95 -32.79 28.61 2.60
CA CYS A 95 -33.25 27.34 3.16
C CYS A 95 -34.78 27.36 3.36
N ASP A 96 -35.27 28.37 4.09
CA ASP A 96 -36.68 28.60 4.44
C ASP A 96 -37.56 28.57 3.19
N PHE A 97 -37.17 29.33 2.15
CA PHE A 97 -37.87 29.41 0.87
C PHE A 97 -38.17 28.04 0.23
N TRP A 98 -37.28 27.06 0.35
CA TRP A 98 -37.50 25.70 -0.17
C TRP A 98 -38.23 24.79 0.83
N LEU A 99 -38.01 24.95 2.14
CA LEU A 99 -38.71 24.15 3.16
C LEU A 99 -40.19 24.54 3.29
N ASP A 100 -40.51 25.83 3.09
CA ASP A 100 -41.86 26.37 2.96
C ASP A 100 -42.60 25.79 1.74
N MET A 101 -41.90 25.53 0.63
CA MET A 101 -42.43 24.80 -0.53
C MET A 101 -42.64 23.30 -0.26
N GLY A 102 -42.24 22.80 0.91
CA GLY A 102 -42.47 21.42 1.33
C GLY A 102 -41.34 20.43 1.02
N VAL A 103 -40.16 20.90 0.59
CA VAL A 103 -38.97 20.05 0.39
C VAL A 103 -38.60 19.32 1.69
N ASP A 104 -38.24 18.03 1.61
CA ASP A 104 -38.01 17.18 2.78
C ASP A 104 -36.60 17.28 3.37
N GLY A 105 -35.66 17.91 2.68
CA GLY A 105 -34.29 18.11 3.15
C GLY A 105 -33.36 18.66 2.09
N MET A 106 -32.09 18.85 2.46
CA MET A 106 -31.06 19.41 1.58
C MET A 106 -29.76 18.61 1.63
N ARG A 107 -29.15 18.37 0.46
CA ARG A 107 -27.71 18.10 0.36
C ARG A 107 -27.01 19.46 0.49
N LEU A 108 -26.11 19.56 1.47
CA LEU A 108 -25.28 20.72 1.70
C LEU A 108 -23.96 20.49 0.93
N ASP A 109 -23.88 21.10 -0.25
CA ASP A 109 -22.75 20.99 -1.17
C ASP A 109 -21.55 21.79 -0.63
N ALA A 110 -20.33 21.26 -0.82
CA ALA A 110 -19.08 21.94 -0.49
C ALA A 110 -18.89 22.37 0.99
N VAL A 111 -19.60 21.77 1.94
CA VAL A 111 -19.56 22.19 3.37
C VAL A 111 -18.21 22.20 4.09
N PRO A 112 -17.13 21.49 3.68
CA PRO A 112 -15.88 21.59 4.41
C PRO A 112 -15.17 22.94 4.31
N TYR A 113 -15.57 23.81 3.38
CA TYR A 113 -14.74 24.91 2.91
C TYR A 113 -15.23 26.32 3.31
N LEU A 114 -16.35 26.43 4.06
CA LEU A 114 -17.10 27.68 4.28
C LEU A 114 -16.34 28.83 4.99
N TYR A 115 -15.20 28.57 5.63
CA TYR A 115 -14.40 29.57 6.32
C TYR A 115 -12.90 29.35 6.03
N GLU A 116 -12.16 30.45 5.87
CA GLU A 116 -10.71 30.44 5.67
C GLU A 116 -9.94 31.10 6.82
N ARG A 117 -8.79 30.53 7.18
CA ARG A 117 -7.88 31.07 8.22
C ARG A 117 -6.42 30.91 7.82
N GLU A 118 -5.62 31.95 8.03
CA GLU A 118 -4.18 31.92 7.74
C GLU A 118 -3.48 30.83 8.58
N GLY A 119 -2.50 30.15 7.99
CA GLY A 119 -1.81 29.03 8.63
C GLY A 119 -2.63 27.74 8.74
N THR A 120 -3.81 27.67 8.10
CA THR A 120 -4.63 26.45 8.00
C THR A 120 -4.79 26.02 6.54
N ASN A 121 -5.20 24.77 6.32
CA ASN A 121 -5.62 24.26 5.02
C ASN A 121 -6.99 24.82 4.56
N CYS A 122 -7.68 25.60 5.40
CA CYS A 122 -9.04 26.10 5.16
C CYS A 122 -10.05 24.97 4.87
N GLU A 123 -9.97 23.86 5.61
CA GLU A 123 -10.98 22.78 5.56
C GLU A 123 -11.33 22.36 6.99
N ASN A 124 -12.59 21.94 7.23
CA ASN A 124 -13.07 21.39 8.50
C ASN A 124 -12.92 22.33 9.71
N LEU A 125 -12.96 23.66 9.49
CA LEU A 125 -12.68 24.64 10.55
C LEU A 125 -13.79 24.69 11.63
N PRO A 126 -13.46 25.00 12.90
CA PRO A 126 -14.45 25.05 13.99
C PRO A 126 -15.63 26.01 13.74
N GLU A 127 -15.40 27.11 13.02
CA GLU A 127 -16.44 28.07 12.63
C GLU A 127 -17.41 27.50 11.59
N THR A 128 -16.94 26.66 10.67
CA THR A 128 -17.77 25.92 9.71
C THR A 128 -18.76 25.02 10.45
N HIS A 129 -18.25 24.22 11.39
CA HIS A 129 -19.09 23.39 12.28
C HIS A 129 -20.01 24.25 13.16
N GLY A 130 -19.56 25.45 13.58
CA GLY A 130 -20.39 26.46 14.25
C GLY A 130 -21.61 26.87 13.44
N PHE A 131 -21.44 27.22 12.16
CA PHE A 131 -22.56 27.52 11.26
C PHE A 131 -23.46 26.30 11.02
N LEU A 132 -22.91 25.09 10.90
CA LEU A 132 -23.72 23.88 10.72
C LEU A 132 -24.64 23.62 11.93
N ARG A 133 -24.19 23.92 13.16
CA ARG A 133 -25.05 23.87 14.37
C ARG A 133 -26.11 24.98 14.37
N GLU A 134 -25.78 26.20 13.93
CA GLU A 134 -26.77 27.28 13.76
C GLU A 134 -27.85 26.88 12.75
N LEU A 135 -27.45 26.40 11.56
CA LEU A 135 -28.35 25.95 10.49
C LEU A 135 -29.22 24.77 10.92
N ARG A 136 -28.63 23.77 11.58
CA ARG A 136 -29.36 22.61 12.09
C ARG A 136 -30.39 23.02 13.13
N LYS A 137 -30.01 23.85 14.11
CA LYS A 137 -30.96 24.36 15.12
C LYS A 137 -32.11 25.12 14.46
N HIS A 138 -31.82 25.99 13.48
CA HIS A 138 -32.85 26.73 12.76
C HIS A 138 -33.84 25.81 12.03
N ILE A 139 -33.39 24.68 11.48
CA ILE A 139 -34.27 23.67 10.87
C ILE A 139 -35.05 22.88 11.94
N ASP A 140 -34.42 22.44 13.02
CA ASP A 140 -35.09 21.66 14.08
C ASP A 140 -36.16 22.50 14.83
N ASP A 141 -35.93 23.81 15.00
CA ASP A 141 -36.88 24.74 15.63
C ASP A 141 -38.12 25.02 14.76
N ASN A 142 -37.96 25.14 13.42
CA ASN A 142 -39.00 25.64 12.51
C ASN A 142 -39.63 24.55 11.61
N TYR A 143 -38.87 23.51 11.25
CA TYR A 143 -39.21 22.53 10.20
C TYR A 143 -38.98 21.08 10.68
N PRO A 144 -39.89 20.53 11.52
CA PRO A 144 -39.72 19.18 12.06
C PRO A 144 -39.75 18.09 10.98
N ASN A 145 -38.96 17.03 11.19
CA ASN A 145 -38.79 15.87 10.28
C ASN A 145 -38.16 16.16 8.92
N ARG A 146 -37.47 17.30 8.76
CA ARG A 146 -36.56 17.55 7.62
C ARG A 146 -35.21 16.86 7.81
N MET A 147 -34.32 16.97 6.82
CA MET A 147 -33.05 16.24 6.78
C MET A 147 -31.93 17.10 6.18
N LEU A 148 -30.75 17.09 6.80
CA LEU A 148 -29.52 17.70 6.26
C LEU A 148 -28.51 16.61 5.91
N LEU A 149 -28.06 16.58 4.66
CA LEU A 149 -27.04 15.67 4.13
C LEU A 149 -25.78 16.45 3.79
N ALA A 150 -24.77 16.39 4.66
CA ALA A 150 -23.46 16.95 4.37
C ALA A 150 -22.79 16.23 3.19
N GLU A 151 -22.08 17.01 2.37
CA GLU A 151 -21.03 16.50 1.51
C GLU A 151 -19.65 16.84 2.10
N ALA A 152 -19.13 15.97 2.98
CA ALA A 152 -17.75 16.07 3.44
C ALA A 152 -16.90 14.91 2.89
N ASN A 153 -16.29 15.12 1.72
CA ASN A 153 -15.25 14.25 1.16
C ASN A 153 -13.94 14.40 1.95
N GLN A 154 -13.90 13.79 3.14
CA GLN A 154 -12.84 13.92 4.14
C GLN A 154 -12.42 12.54 4.68
N TRP A 155 -11.34 12.45 5.45
CA TRP A 155 -10.93 11.21 6.13
C TRP A 155 -11.96 10.80 7.22
N PRO A 156 -12.03 9.53 7.68
CA PRO A 156 -13.12 9.06 8.55
C PRO A 156 -13.35 9.85 9.83
N GLU A 157 -12.29 10.28 10.50
CA GLU A 157 -12.35 11.07 11.74
C GLU A 157 -13.02 12.43 11.48
N ASP A 158 -12.57 13.10 10.44
CA ASP A 158 -13.01 14.44 10.03
C ASP A 158 -14.44 14.39 9.44
N ALA A 159 -14.77 13.33 8.69
CA ALA A 159 -16.09 13.09 8.12
C ALA A 159 -17.17 12.78 9.18
N VAL A 160 -16.80 12.22 10.35
CA VAL A 160 -17.74 12.03 11.47
C VAL A 160 -18.04 13.35 12.20
N ALA A 161 -17.12 14.32 12.20
CA ALA A 161 -17.34 15.61 12.86
C ALA A 161 -18.58 16.36 12.34
N TYR A 162 -18.97 16.16 11.08
CA TYR A 162 -20.14 16.75 10.43
C TYR A 162 -21.50 16.29 11.00
N PHE A 163 -21.53 15.27 11.85
CA PHE A 163 -22.73 14.90 12.62
C PHE A 163 -22.85 15.70 13.94
N GLY A 164 -21.79 16.39 14.37
CA GLY A 164 -21.68 16.98 15.69
C GLY A 164 -21.89 15.93 16.79
N ASN A 165 -22.59 16.32 17.85
CA ASN A 165 -23.15 15.40 18.86
C ASN A 165 -24.58 14.97 18.50
N GLY A 166 -24.94 14.97 17.22
CA GLY A 166 -26.30 14.84 16.71
C GLY A 166 -26.98 16.19 16.41
N ASP A 167 -26.23 17.29 16.54
CA ASP A 167 -26.65 18.70 16.41
C ASP A 167 -26.11 19.41 15.16
N GLU A 168 -25.49 18.68 14.22
CA GLU A 168 -25.12 19.20 12.89
C GLU A 168 -25.89 18.47 11.78
N ALA A 169 -25.24 17.92 10.75
CA ALA A 169 -25.94 17.22 9.68
C ALA A 169 -26.61 15.94 10.21
N HIS A 170 -27.80 15.63 9.68
CA HIS A 170 -28.49 14.37 9.96
C HIS A 170 -27.78 13.20 9.25
N MET A 171 -27.19 13.48 8.09
CA MET A 171 -26.52 12.53 7.23
C MET A 171 -25.21 13.11 6.70
N ASN A 172 -24.25 12.26 6.38
CA ASN A 172 -23.07 12.59 5.59
C ASN A 172 -22.80 11.45 4.61
N PHE A 173 -22.22 11.73 3.44
CA PHE A 173 -21.77 10.70 2.53
C PHE A 173 -20.57 9.95 3.09
N HIS A 174 -20.59 8.61 3.03
CA HIS A 174 -19.49 7.76 3.51
C HIS A 174 -18.36 7.67 2.46
N PHE A 175 -17.83 8.83 2.05
CA PHE A 175 -16.73 8.96 1.10
C PHE A 175 -15.52 8.06 1.40
N PRO A 176 -15.05 7.88 2.66
CA PRO A 176 -13.91 6.99 2.94
C PRO A 176 -14.10 5.55 2.46
N LEU A 177 -15.31 5.01 2.59
CA LEU A 177 -15.65 3.62 2.27
C LEU A 177 -15.75 3.37 0.76
N MET A 178 -16.26 4.35 0.00
CA MET A 178 -16.59 4.18 -1.42
C MET A 178 -15.37 3.68 -2.25
N PRO A 179 -14.18 4.32 -2.23
CA PRO A 179 -13.01 3.81 -2.97
C PRO A 179 -12.56 2.42 -2.52
N ARG A 180 -12.68 2.11 -1.21
CA ARG A 180 -12.24 0.82 -0.66
C ARG A 180 -13.13 -0.35 -1.09
N LEU A 181 -14.41 -0.12 -1.37
CA LEU A 181 -15.28 -1.12 -2.02
C LEU A 181 -14.73 -1.55 -3.38
N PHE A 182 -14.32 -0.58 -4.22
CA PHE A 182 -13.71 -0.82 -5.52
C PHE A 182 -12.34 -1.52 -5.38
N MET A 183 -11.46 -1.00 -4.50
CA MET A 183 -10.16 -1.64 -4.22
C MET A 183 -10.31 -3.10 -3.80
N SER A 184 -11.20 -3.41 -2.86
CA SER A 184 -11.41 -4.76 -2.34
C SER A 184 -11.81 -5.78 -3.40
N ILE A 185 -12.61 -5.39 -4.41
CA ILE A 185 -12.97 -6.27 -5.53
C ILE A 185 -11.78 -6.50 -6.49
N ARG A 186 -10.91 -5.50 -6.69
CA ARG A 186 -9.74 -5.64 -7.57
C ARG A 186 -8.58 -6.40 -6.89
N MET A 187 -8.39 -6.20 -5.60
CA MET A 187 -7.41 -6.92 -4.77
C MET A 187 -7.86 -8.35 -4.42
N GLU A 188 -9.17 -8.63 -4.54
CA GLU A 188 -9.82 -9.81 -3.96
C GLU A 188 -9.56 -9.96 -2.45
N ASP A 189 -9.44 -8.86 -1.70
CA ASP A 189 -9.18 -8.85 -0.25
C ASP A 189 -10.18 -7.92 0.45
N ARG A 190 -10.79 -8.40 1.55
CA ARG A 190 -11.71 -7.64 2.41
C ARG A 190 -11.01 -6.57 3.25
N PHE A 191 -9.68 -6.61 3.36
CA PHE A 191 -8.90 -5.73 4.24
C PHE A 191 -9.20 -4.23 4.04
N PRO A 192 -9.20 -3.64 2.82
CA PRO A 192 -9.54 -2.22 2.63
C PRO A 192 -10.90 -1.81 3.22
N ILE A 193 -11.94 -2.64 3.05
CA ILE A 193 -13.27 -2.37 3.63
C ILE A 193 -13.24 -2.50 5.15
N VAL A 194 -12.60 -3.55 5.68
CA VAL A 194 -12.54 -3.82 7.13
C VAL A 194 -11.71 -2.75 7.87
N ASP A 195 -10.59 -2.35 7.30
CA ASP A 195 -9.67 -1.32 7.83
C ASP A 195 -10.37 0.04 7.90
N ILE A 196 -10.96 0.52 6.80
CA ILE A 196 -11.61 1.84 6.79
C ILE A 196 -12.86 1.88 7.68
N LEU A 197 -13.60 0.77 7.82
CA LEU A 197 -14.72 0.68 8.76
C LEU A 197 -14.23 0.64 10.23
N ALA A 198 -13.12 -0.03 10.53
CA ALA A 198 -12.53 -0.02 11.87
C ALA A 198 -11.92 1.33 12.25
N GLN A 199 -11.44 2.11 11.26
CA GLN A 199 -10.98 3.49 11.44
C GLN A 199 -12.11 4.53 11.51
N THR A 200 -13.35 4.17 11.16
CA THR A 200 -14.49 5.10 11.18
C THR A 200 -15.09 5.18 12.58
N PRO A 201 -15.07 6.35 13.27
CA PRO A 201 -15.67 6.47 14.59
C PRO A 201 -17.19 6.21 14.59
N PRO A 202 -17.78 5.81 15.74
CA PRO A 202 -19.22 5.71 15.88
C PRO A 202 -19.90 7.07 15.70
N VAL A 203 -21.11 7.06 15.11
CA VAL A 203 -21.94 8.25 14.87
C VAL A 203 -23.05 8.38 15.91
N PRO A 204 -23.62 9.58 16.13
CA PRO A 204 -24.79 9.77 17.00
C PRO A 204 -25.99 8.90 16.59
N GLU A 205 -26.83 8.48 17.54
CA GLU A 205 -27.98 7.59 17.28
C GLU A 205 -29.01 8.19 16.29
N THR A 206 -29.13 9.52 16.28
CA THR A 206 -29.99 10.29 15.37
C THR A 206 -29.40 10.44 13.96
N ALA A 207 -28.11 10.15 13.76
CA ALA A 207 -27.38 10.33 12.52
C ALA A 207 -27.40 9.08 11.62
N GLN A 208 -27.06 9.25 10.33
CA GLN A 208 -26.99 8.12 9.39
C GLN A 208 -26.02 8.36 8.22
N TRP A 209 -25.19 7.37 7.90
CA TRP A 209 -24.37 7.41 6.68
C TRP A 209 -25.23 7.33 5.41
N ALA A 210 -24.93 8.19 4.42
CA ALA A 210 -25.35 7.98 3.04
C ALA A 210 -24.29 7.13 2.31
N LEU A 211 -24.68 5.91 1.92
CA LEU A 211 -23.83 4.99 1.16
C LEU A 211 -24.06 5.21 -0.33
N PHE A 212 -23.00 5.18 -1.14
CA PHE A 212 -23.08 5.31 -2.58
C PHE A 212 -21.94 4.56 -3.25
N LEU A 213 -22.13 4.19 -4.53
CA LEU A 213 -21.07 3.60 -5.36
C LEU A 213 -20.51 4.63 -6.34
N ARG A 214 -21.39 5.41 -6.98
CA ARG A 214 -21.06 6.51 -7.89
C ARG A 214 -22.07 7.65 -7.72
N ASN A 215 -21.71 8.82 -8.23
CA ASN A 215 -22.44 10.08 -8.14
C ASN A 215 -22.29 10.85 -9.48
N HIS A 216 -22.65 12.13 -9.50
CA HIS A 216 -22.55 12.98 -10.69
C HIS A 216 -21.13 13.52 -10.98
N ASP A 217 -20.14 13.24 -10.15
CA ASP A 217 -18.73 13.63 -10.35
C ASP A 217 -17.86 12.41 -10.69
N GLU A 218 -16.54 12.57 -10.70
CA GLU A 218 -15.61 11.45 -10.79
C GLU A 218 -15.66 10.53 -9.57
N LEU A 219 -15.10 9.32 -9.70
CA LEU A 219 -14.71 8.53 -8.54
C LEU A 219 -13.53 9.23 -7.89
N THR A 220 -13.80 10.03 -6.86
CA THR A 220 -12.78 10.82 -6.14
C THR A 220 -11.78 9.91 -5.42
N LEU A 221 -10.50 10.26 -5.55
CA LEU A 221 -9.33 9.65 -4.91
C LEU A 221 -8.51 10.73 -4.18
N GLU A 222 -9.19 11.77 -3.67
CA GLU A 222 -8.55 12.77 -2.79
C GLU A 222 -8.19 12.13 -1.44
N MET A 223 -9.18 11.55 -0.77
CA MET A 223 -9.07 10.98 0.59
C MET A 223 -8.66 9.49 0.60
N VAL A 224 -7.63 9.21 -0.21
CA VAL A 224 -6.86 7.97 -0.20
C VAL A 224 -5.37 8.30 -0.12
N THR A 225 -4.56 7.35 0.34
CA THR A 225 -3.10 7.44 0.25
C THR A 225 -2.64 7.41 -1.21
N ASP A 226 -1.41 7.86 -1.47
CA ASP A 226 -0.88 7.94 -2.83
C ASP A 226 -0.67 6.54 -3.44
N GLU A 227 -0.26 5.58 -2.60
CA GLU A 227 -0.14 4.16 -2.93
C GLU A 227 -1.51 3.56 -3.37
N GLU A 228 -2.60 3.91 -2.68
CA GLU A 228 -3.97 3.54 -3.07
C GLU A 228 -4.45 4.26 -4.34
N ARG A 229 -4.12 5.55 -4.52
CA ARG A 229 -4.51 6.35 -5.68
C ARG A 229 -3.93 5.79 -6.97
N ASP A 230 -2.64 5.47 -6.96
CA ASP A 230 -1.97 4.88 -8.13
C ASP A 230 -2.44 3.45 -8.39
N TYR A 231 -2.74 2.67 -7.35
CA TYR A 231 -3.40 1.37 -7.50
C TYR A 231 -4.77 1.50 -8.19
N MET A 232 -5.59 2.46 -7.75
CA MET A 232 -6.91 2.72 -8.33
C MET A 232 -6.81 3.17 -9.79
N TYR A 233 -5.90 4.09 -10.12
CA TYR A 233 -5.65 4.47 -11.52
C TYR A 233 -5.24 3.26 -12.38
N ARG A 234 -4.24 2.47 -11.95
CA ARG A 234 -3.79 1.27 -12.70
C ARG A 234 -4.91 0.23 -12.87
N SER A 235 -5.78 0.08 -11.87
CA SER A 235 -6.82 -0.96 -11.84
C SER A 235 -8.09 -0.59 -12.62
N TYR A 236 -8.41 0.70 -12.74
CA TYR A 236 -9.69 1.18 -13.27
C TYR A 236 -9.60 2.09 -14.50
N THR A 237 -8.44 2.68 -14.83
CA THR A 237 -8.23 3.30 -16.14
C THR A 237 -6.79 3.32 -16.66
N GLN A 238 -6.57 2.61 -17.76
CA GLN A 238 -5.38 2.76 -18.60
C GLN A 238 -5.43 4.05 -19.44
N ASP A 239 -6.63 4.51 -19.84
CA ASP A 239 -6.78 5.78 -20.52
C ASP A 239 -6.53 6.95 -19.56
N ARG A 240 -5.76 7.94 -20.03
CA ARG A 240 -5.52 9.20 -19.33
C ARG A 240 -6.73 10.13 -19.43
N ALA A 241 -7.51 10.08 -20.51
CA ALA A 241 -8.69 10.92 -20.70
C ALA A 241 -9.79 10.64 -19.66
N ALA A 242 -9.87 9.41 -19.12
CA ALA A 242 -10.81 9.06 -18.06
C ALA A 242 -10.36 9.48 -16.65
N ARG A 243 -9.17 10.08 -16.49
CA ARG A 243 -8.71 10.72 -15.25
C ARG A 243 -9.14 12.19 -15.27
N LEU A 244 -9.43 12.73 -14.10
CA LEU A 244 -9.76 14.14 -13.91
C LEU A 244 -9.44 14.55 -12.47
N ASN A 245 -8.79 15.69 -12.27
CA ASN A 245 -8.34 16.21 -10.97
C ASN A 245 -7.57 15.11 -10.20
N LEU A 246 -8.13 14.63 -9.09
CA LEU A 246 -7.65 13.48 -8.32
C LEU A 246 -8.69 12.35 -8.31
N GLY A 247 -9.21 11.95 -9.47
CA GLY A 247 -10.20 10.86 -9.58
C GLY A 247 -10.42 10.32 -11.00
N ILE A 248 -11.44 9.44 -11.14
CA ILE A 248 -11.73 8.69 -12.37
C ILE A 248 -13.17 8.98 -12.85
N ARG A 249 -13.33 9.71 -13.96
CA ARG A 249 -14.62 10.20 -14.47
C ARG A 249 -15.42 9.17 -15.29
N ARG A 250 -15.71 8.01 -14.66
CA ARG A 250 -16.45 6.88 -15.25
C ARG A 250 -17.66 6.44 -14.42
N ARG A 251 -18.64 5.78 -15.06
CA ARG A 251 -19.85 5.19 -14.44
C ARG A 251 -19.59 3.82 -13.82
N LEU A 252 -20.55 3.32 -13.04
CA LEU A 252 -20.42 2.06 -12.30
C LEU A 252 -20.16 0.84 -13.19
N ALA A 253 -20.98 0.62 -14.23
CA ALA A 253 -20.82 -0.53 -15.12
C ALA A 253 -19.50 -0.48 -15.93
N PRO A 254 -19.14 0.66 -16.56
CA PRO A 254 -17.82 0.84 -17.19
C PRO A 254 -16.61 0.63 -16.26
N LEU A 255 -16.68 1.05 -14.98
CA LEU A 255 -15.64 0.79 -13.99
C LEU A 255 -15.50 -0.71 -13.68
N LEU A 256 -16.62 -1.43 -13.57
CA LEU A 256 -16.61 -2.86 -13.25
C LEU A 256 -16.34 -3.76 -14.47
N GLY A 257 -16.21 -3.17 -15.66
CA GLY A 257 -15.99 -3.85 -16.94
C GLY A 257 -17.23 -4.62 -17.40
N ASN A 258 -18.41 -4.02 -17.19
CA ASN A 258 -19.74 -4.56 -17.49
C ASN A 258 -20.06 -5.94 -16.89
N ASP A 259 -19.22 -6.44 -15.99
CA ASP A 259 -19.41 -7.72 -15.29
C ASP A 259 -20.64 -7.60 -14.37
N ARG A 260 -21.76 -8.16 -14.85
CA ARG A 260 -23.03 -8.19 -14.13
C ARG A 260 -22.89 -8.75 -12.72
N ARG A 261 -22.01 -9.72 -12.46
CA ARG A 261 -21.83 -10.25 -11.10
C ARG A 261 -21.11 -9.27 -10.18
N ARG A 262 -20.17 -8.46 -10.71
CA ARG A 262 -19.57 -7.35 -9.94
C ARG A 262 -20.58 -6.23 -9.68
N ILE A 263 -21.41 -5.90 -10.66
CA ILE A 263 -22.49 -4.91 -10.50
C ILE A 263 -23.49 -5.40 -9.42
N GLU A 264 -23.85 -6.67 -9.42
CA GLU A 264 -24.69 -7.29 -8.40
C GLU A 264 -24.00 -7.32 -7.03
N LEU A 265 -22.73 -7.74 -6.94
CA LEU A 265 -21.93 -7.75 -5.71
C LEU A 265 -21.83 -6.35 -5.07
N MET A 266 -21.50 -5.33 -5.87
CA MET A 266 -21.39 -3.95 -5.39
C MET A 266 -22.71 -3.39 -4.89
N ASN A 267 -23.81 -3.66 -5.60
CA ASN A 267 -25.15 -3.26 -5.14
C ASN A 267 -25.60 -4.09 -3.92
N GLY A 268 -25.19 -5.36 -3.83
CA GLY A 268 -25.36 -6.19 -2.64
C GLY A 268 -24.71 -5.57 -1.40
N LEU A 269 -23.44 -5.14 -1.51
CA LEU A 269 -22.72 -4.45 -0.44
C LEU A 269 -23.32 -3.07 -0.11
N LEU A 270 -23.64 -2.25 -1.13
CA LEU A 270 -24.32 -0.97 -0.97
C LEU A 270 -25.62 -1.09 -0.16
N LEU A 271 -26.39 -2.16 -0.41
CA LEU A 271 -27.68 -2.38 0.22
C LEU A 271 -27.59 -3.12 1.56
N SER A 272 -26.48 -3.77 1.92
CA SER A 272 -26.34 -4.52 3.17
C SER A 272 -25.44 -3.89 4.24
N LEU A 273 -24.56 -2.94 3.88
CA LEU A 273 -23.73 -2.18 4.83
C LEU A 273 -24.56 -1.14 5.62
N PRO A 274 -24.06 -0.63 6.77
CA PRO A 274 -24.81 0.31 7.62
C PRO A 274 -24.94 1.69 6.98
N GLY A 275 -26.19 2.08 6.69
CA GLY A 275 -26.50 3.38 6.09
C GLY A 275 -27.79 3.39 5.28
N THR A 276 -28.03 4.54 4.63
CA THR A 276 -29.06 4.73 3.62
C THR A 276 -28.40 4.74 2.23
N PRO A 277 -28.78 3.82 1.32
CA PRO A 277 -28.16 3.70 0.01
C PRO A 277 -28.71 4.75 -0.98
N VAL A 278 -27.79 5.36 -1.73
CA VAL A 278 -28.04 6.27 -2.85
C VAL A 278 -27.62 5.57 -4.14
N ILE A 279 -28.52 5.56 -5.13
CA ILE A 279 -28.30 4.99 -6.46
C ILE A 279 -28.28 6.15 -7.45
N TYR A 280 -27.25 6.23 -8.30
CA TYR A 280 -27.15 7.23 -9.35
C TYR A 280 -28.01 6.82 -10.55
N TYR A 281 -28.79 7.76 -11.12
CA TYR A 281 -29.79 7.45 -12.16
C TYR A 281 -29.15 6.73 -13.35
N GLY A 282 -29.73 5.63 -13.79
CA GLY A 282 -29.20 4.83 -14.90
C GLY A 282 -28.22 3.74 -14.50
N ASP A 283 -27.62 3.78 -13.30
CA ASP A 283 -26.78 2.66 -12.83
C ASP A 283 -27.62 1.41 -12.55
N GLU A 284 -28.93 1.56 -12.27
CA GLU A 284 -29.88 0.45 -12.15
C GLU A 284 -30.21 -0.27 -13.47
N ILE A 285 -29.95 0.36 -14.62
CA ILE A 285 -29.94 -0.29 -15.94
C ILE A 285 -28.52 -0.58 -16.45
N ALA A 286 -27.48 -0.25 -15.69
CA ALA A 286 -26.06 -0.34 -16.10
C ALA A 286 -25.68 0.59 -17.29
N MET A 287 -26.10 1.86 -17.26
CA MET A 287 -25.66 2.88 -18.23
C MET A 287 -24.14 3.04 -18.30
N GLY A 288 -23.64 3.30 -19.51
CA GLY A 288 -22.25 3.64 -19.81
C GLY A 288 -21.92 5.13 -19.66
N ASP A 289 -20.65 5.46 -19.88
CA ASP A 289 -20.15 6.84 -19.89
C ASP A 289 -19.64 7.27 -21.28
N ASN A 290 -19.38 8.56 -21.43
CA ASN A 290 -18.67 9.13 -22.58
C ASN A 290 -17.56 10.08 -22.09
N ILE A 291 -16.39 9.52 -21.78
CA ILE A 291 -15.23 10.24 -21.23
C ILE A 291 -14.71 11.40 -22.09
N PHE A 292 -15.13 11.49 -23.36
CA PHE A 292 -14.75 12.57 -24.27
C PHE A 292 -15.61 13.84 -24.09
N LEU A 293 -16.73 13.77 -23.36
CA LEU A 293 -17.46 14.96 -22.91
C LEU A 293 -16.65 15.66 -21.81
N GLY A 294 -16.34 16.94 -22.00
CA GLY A 294 -15.46 17.71 -21.11
C GLY A 294 -15.93 17.81 -19.66
N ASP A 295 -14.99 17.98 -18.73
CA ASP A 295 -15.24 17.88 -17.27
C ASP A 295 -15.94 16.55 -16.92
N ARG A 296 -16.90 16.53 -15.99
CA ARG A 296 -17.63 15.33 -15.53
C ARG A 296 -18.85 14.99 -16.39
N ASN A 297 -19.07 15.70 -17.50
CA ASN A 297 -20.26 15.51 -18.34
C ASN A 297 -20.41 14.09 -18.91
N GLY A 298 -19.30 13.34 -19.01
CA GLY A 298 -19.30 11.95 -19.44
C GLY A 298 -20.17 10.98 -18.64
N VAL A 299 -20.48 11.25 -17.37
CA VAL A 299 -21.42 10.44 -16.56
C VAL A 299 -22.85 11.02 -16.53
N ARG A 300 -23.03 12.27 -17.01
CA ARG A 300 -24.25 13.09 -16.91
C ARG A 300 -25.14 13.04 -18.17
N THR A 301 -24.93 12.03 -19.01
CA THR A 301 -25.65 11.81 -20.28
C THR A 301 -27.16 11.54 -20.06
N PRO A 302 -28.04 11.81 -21.05
CA PRO A 302 -29.47 11.64 -20.87
C PRO A 302 -29.88 10.19 -20.55
N MET A 303 -30.89 10.03 -19.69
CA MET A 303 -31.41 8.72 -19.27
C MET A 303 -31.96 7.91 -20.46
N GLN A 304 -31.64 6.62 -20.50
CA GLN A 304 -31.96 5.74 -21.64
C GLN A 304 -33.28 4.98 -21.39
N TRP A 305 -34.39 5.51 -21.93
CA TRP A 305 -35.75 5.03 -21.68
C TRP A 305 -36.19 3.91 -22.63
N SER A 306 -36.02 4.10 -23.94
CA SER A 306 -36.34 3.11 -24.99
C SER A 306 -35.24 3.04 -26.05
N GLY A 307 -35.41 2.16 -27.04
CA GLY A 307 -34.57 2.11 -28.25
C GLY A 307 -34.87 3.22 -29.27
N ASP A 308 -35.78 4.15 -28.98
CA ASP A 308 -36.13 5.24 -29.91
C ASP A 308 -35.03 6.29 -30.07
N ARG A 309 -35.24 7.20 -31.03
CA ARG A 309 -34.47 8.43 -31.21
C ARG A 309 -34.17 9.09 -29.85
N ASN A 310 -32.89 9.43 -29.63
CA ASN A 310 -32.40 10.03 -28.39
C ASN A 310 -32.72 9.18 -27.14
N ALA A 311 -32.70 7.85 -27.27
CA ALA A 311 -33.02 6.91 -26.19
C ALA A 311 -34.41 7.10 -25.55
N GLY A 312 -35.38 7.64 -26.30
CA GLY A 312 -36.69 8.04 -25.77
C GLY A 312 -36.69 9.26 -24.84
N PHE A 313 -35.53 9.89 -24.57
CA PHE A 313 -35.42 11.04 -23.66
C PHE A 313 -36.07 12.32 -24.20
N SER A 314 -36.03 12.54 -25.53
CA SER A 314 -36.64 13.72 -26.15
C SER A 314 -36.86 13.53 -27.65
N HIS A 315 -37.95 14.09 -28.20
CA HIS A 315 -38.23 14.03 -29.64
C HIS A 315 -37.47 15.10 -30.47
N CYS A 316 -36.66 15.95 -29.83
CA CYS A 316 -35.92 17.04 -30.50
C CYS A 316 -34.87 16.52 -31.52
N ASN A 317 -34.29 17.43 -32.32
CA ASN A 317 -33.08 17.11 -33.07
C ASN A 317 -31.98 16.73 -32.07
N SER A 318 -31.32 15.59 -32.28
CA SER A 318 -30.23 15.06 -31.45
C SER A 318 -29.10 16.07 -31.22
N GLN A 319 -28.83 16.95 -32.19
CA GLN A 319 -27.86 18.06 -32.09
C GLN A 319 -28.32 19.21 -31.15
N ARG A 320 -29.56 19.15 -30.64
CA ARG A 320 -30.15 20.09 -29.68
C ARG A 320 -30.42 19.47 -28.30
N LEU A 321 -29.90 18.27 -28.04
CA LEU A 321 -29.81 17.75 -26.67
C LEU A 321 -28.78 18.57 -25.87
N TYR A 322 -28.95 18.66 -24.55
CA TYR A 322 -27.99 19.35 -23.68
C TYR A 322 -26.64 18.61 -23.61
N LEU A 323 -26.68 17.27 -23.68
CA LEU A 323 -25.56 16.35 -23.90
C LEU A 323 -26.06 15.19 -24.79
N PRO A 324 -25.20 14.55 -25.59
CA PRO A 324 -25.59 13.39 -26.39
C PRO A 324 -25.89 12.16 -25.50
N VAL A 325 -26.73 11.26 -26.00
CA VAL A 325 -26.93 9.91 -25.44
C VAL A 325 -25.69 9.04 -25.64
N VAL A 326 -25.57 7.93 -24.90
CA VAL A 326 -24.43 7.01 -25.06
C VAL A 326 -24.61 6.19 -26.33
N THR A 327 -23.69 6.36 -27.27
CA THR A 327 -23.64 5.65 -28.55
C THR A 327 -22.41 4.74 -28.68
N ASP A 328 -21.75 4.44 -27.56
CA ASP A 328 -20.74 3.38 -27.50
C ASP A 328 -21.40 2.00 -27.71
N PRO A 329 -20.80 1.06 -28.48
CA PRO A 329 -21.43 -0.23 -28.76
C PRO A 329 -21.72 -1.12 -27.55
N GLU A 330 -20.97 -1.02 -26.45
CA GLU A 330 -21.19 -1.83 -25.25
C GLU A 330 -22.37 -1.31 -24.41
N TYR A 331 -22.62 0.00 -24.45
CA TYR A 331 -23.64 0.67 -23.62
C TYR A 331 -24.75 1.37 -24.44
N HIS A 332 -24.84 1.05 -25.74
CA HIS A 332 -25.72 1.70 -26.70
C HIS A 332 -27.17 1.69 -26.21
N TYR A 333 -27.87 2.82 -26.31
CA TYR A 333 -29.24 2.95 -25.78
C TYR A 333 -30.22 1.92 -26.36
N GLU A 334 -30.02 1.44 -27.58
CA GLU A 334 -30.86 0.38 -28.19
C GLU A 334 -30.77 -0.97 -27.44
N ALA A 335 -29.62 -1.25 -26.79
CA ALA A 335 -29.43 -2.43 -25.95
C ALA A 335 -29.65 -2.14 -24.45
N VAL A 336 -29.27 -0.95 -23.98
CA VAL A 336 -29.29 -0.55 -22.56
C VAL A 336 -30.35 0.53 -22.33
N ASN A 337 -31.61 0.12 -22.19
CA ASN A 337 -32.73 1.01 -21.88
C ASN A 337 -33.76 0.41 -20.91
N VAL A 338 -34.58 1.29 -20.31
CA VAL A 338 -35.61 0.94 -19.31
C VAL A 338 -36.71 0.04 -19.87
N GLU A 339 -37.13 0.23 -21.13
CA GLU A 339 -38.19 -0.54 -21.78
C GLU A 339 -37.79 -2.02 -21.96
N ALA A 340 -36.69 -2.28 -22.67
CA ALA A 340 -36.15 -3.62 -22.88
C ALA A 340 -35.83 -4.32 -21.56
N GLN A 341 -35.29 -3.59 -20.57
CA GLN A 341 -35.05 -4.14 -19.24
C GLN A 341 -36.31 -4.31 -18.38
N SER A 342 -37.41 -3.61 -18.66
CA SER A 342 -38.69 -3.83 -17.97
C SER A 342 -39.45 -5.03 -18.54
N ALA A 343 -39.28 -5.33 -19.83
CA ALA A 343 -39.80 -6.55 -20.45
C ALA A 343 -39.06 -7.82 -20.00
N ASN A 344 -37.78 -7.72 -19.62
CA ASN A 344 -36.96 -8.84 -19.19
C ASN A 344 -36.93 -9.00 -17.65
N PRO A 345 -37.48 -10.09 -17.06
CA PRO A 345 -37.48 -10.29 -15.61
C PRO A 345 -36.08 -10.59 -15.01
N HIS A 346 -35.08 -10.91 -15.83
CA HIS A 346 -33.69 -11.16 -15.42
C HIS A 346 -32.75 -9.96 -15.61
N SER A 347 -33.27 -8.83 -16.12
CA SER A 347 -32.52 -7.59 -16.31
C SER A 347 -31.94 -7.01 -15.03
N THR A 348 -31.02 -6.04 -15.16
CA THR A 348 -30.40 -5.34 -14.03
C THR A 348 -31.46 -4.55 -13.28
N LEU A 349 -32.36 -3.88 -14.00
CA LEU A 349 -33.50 -3.15 -13.45
C LEU A 349 -34.46 -4.05 -12.65
N SER A 350 -34.82 -5.21 -13.20
CA SER A 350 -35.72 -6.18 -12.55
C SER A 350 -35.06 -6.82 -11.31
N TRP A 351 -33.75 -7.05 -11.35
CA TRP A 351 -32.98 -7.53 -10.20
C TRP A 351 -32.85 -6.45 -9.10
N MET A 352 -32.51 -5.20 -9.45
CA MET A 352 -32.44 -4.07 -8.52
C MET A 352 -33.79 -3.82 -7.83
N LYS A 353 -34.89 -3.84 -8.59
CA LYS A 353 -36.26 -3.73 -8.04
C LYS A 353 -36.54 -4.81 -6.98
N ARG A 354 -36.14 -6.07 -7.23
CA ARG A 354 -36.27 -7.17 -6.26
C ARG A 354 -35.39 -6.96 -5.02
N LEU A 355 -34.12 -6.61 -5.20
CA LEU A 355 -33.18 -6.48 -4.07
C LEU A 355 -33.55 -5.31 -3.15
N ILE A 356 -33.99 -4.19 -3.71
CA ILE A 356 -34.53 -3.05 -2.94
C ILE A 356 -35.82 -3.45 -2.22
N ALA A 357 -36.71 -4.24 -2.84
CA ALA A 357 -37.92 -4.74 -2.20
C ALA A 357 -37.61 -5.72 -1.06
N LEU A 358 -36.59 -6.57 -1.19
CA LEU A 358 -36.11 -7.45 -0.13
C LEU A 358 -35.51 -6.64 1.03
N ARG A 359 -34.61 -5.70 0.75
CA ARG A 359 -34.04 -4.80 1.77
C ARG A 359 -35.12 -4.07 2.58
N LYS A 360 -36.20 -3.62 1.92
CA LYS A 360 -37.32 -2.92 2.57
C LYS A 360 -38.13 -3.78 3.56
N ARG A 361 -38.00 -5.11 3.54
CA ARG A 361 -38.64 -6.01 4.51
C ARG A 361 -37.87 -6.09 5.83
N HIS A 362 -36.57 -5.77 5.81
CA HIS A 362 -35.66 -5.98 6.93
C HIS A 362 -35.09 -4.66 7.44
N ARG A 363 -35.44 -4.31 8.68
CA ARG A 363 -35.01 -3.06 9.35
C ARG A 363 -33.52 -3.12 9.71
N ALA A 364 -32.98 -4.31 9.97
CA ALA A 364 -31.57 -4.55 10.25
C ALA A 364 -30.60 -3.94 9.22
N PHE A 365 -30.92 -3.91 7.92
CA PHE A 365 -30.03 -3.27 6.95
C PHE A 365 -29.92 -1.75 7.11
N GLY A 366 -31.03 -1.08 7.47
CA GLY A 366 -31.09 0.38 7.59
C GLY A 366 -30.78 0.93 8.98
N ARG A 367 -30.99 0.14 10.05
CA ARG A 367 -30.85 0.59 11.44
C ARG A 367 -30.03 -0.34 12.35
N GLY A 368 -29.67 -1.54 11.89
CA GLY A 368 -28.94 -2.50 12.72
C GLY A 368 -27.48 -2.14 12.92
N THR A 369 -26.89 -2.67 14.00
CA THR A 369 -25.44 -2.64 14.22
C THR A 369 -24.70 -3.37 13.10
N LEU A 370 -23.37 -3.22 13.04
CA LEU A 370 -22.50 -3.97 12.16
C LEU A 370 -21.51 -4.79 13.01
N GLU A 371 -21.56 -6.10 12.87
CA GLU A 371 -20.65 -7.03 13.56
C GLU A 371 -19.78 -7.73 12.51
N LEU A 372 -18.55 -7.23 12.30
CA LEU A 372 -17.63 -7.73 11.28
C LEU A 372 -17.03 -9.08 11.68
N LEU A 373 -17.31 -10.14 10.91
CA LEU A 373 -16.71 -11.45 11.10
C LEU A 373 -15.30 -11.49 10.51
N ARG A 374 -14.46 -12.39 11.03
CA ARG A 374 -13.02 -12.44 10.72
C ARG A 374 -12.54 -13.80 10.17
N PRO A 375 -13.10 -14.30 9.05
CA PRO A 375 -12.61 -15.54 8.42
C PRO A 375 -11.14 -15.42 8.00
N GLU A 376 -10.41 -16.55 8.03
CA GLU A 376 -9.04 -16.62 7.51
C GLU A 376 -8.99 -16.31 6.00
N ASN A 377 -10.00 -16.77 5.24
CA ASN A 377 -10.11 -16.44 3.82
C ASN A 377 -10.43 -14.94 3.63
N ARG A 378 -9.37 -14.17 3.36
CA ARG A 378 -9.39 -12.73 3.06
C ARG A 378 -10.33 -12.35 1.92
N LYS A 379 -10.60 -13.28 0.99
CA LYS A 379 -11.40 -13.02 -0.21
C LYS A 379 -12.91 -12.95 0.05
N VAL A 380 -13.34 -13.27 1.28
CA VAL A 380 -14.76 -13.29 1.66
C VAL A 380 -15.02 -12.30 2.79
N LEU A 381 -15.70 -11.20 2.47
CA LEU A 381 -16.23 -10.27 3.47
C LEU A 381 -17.48 -10.89 4.10
N ALA A 382 -17.50 -11.04 5.42
CA ALA A 382 -18.64 -11.54 6.16
C ALA A 382 -18.94 -10.66 7.37
N PHE A 383 -20.22 -10.42 7.65
CA PHE A 383 -20.67 -9.60 8.77
C PHE A 383 -22.13 -9.89 9.15
N VAL A 384 -22.51 -9.63 10.40
CA VAL A 384 -23.89 -9.72 10.86
C VAL A 384 -24.48 -8.32 11.06
N ARG A 385 -25.72 -8.11 10.62
CA ARG A 385 -26.54 -6.93 10.93
C ARG A 385 -27.58 -7.31 11.97
N ARG A 386 -27.63 -6.62 13.12
CA ARG A 386 -28.51 -6.96 14.24
C ARG A 386 -29.40 -5.78 14.61
N TYR A 387 -30.72 -5.99 14.70
CA TYR A 387 -31.68 -4.93 15.03
C TYR A 387 -32.95 -5.51 15.65
N GLU A 388 -33.32 -5.06 16.85
CA GLU A 388 -34.42 -5.67 17.63
C GLU A 388 -34.20 -7.20 17.73
N SER A 389 -35.06 -8.03 17.12
CA SER A 389 -34.87 -9.49 17.02
C SER A 389 -34.28 -9.96 15.68
N GLU A 390 -34.16 -9.09 14.66
CA GLU A 390 -33.58 -9.46 13.37
C GLU A 390 -32.06 -9.64 13.47
N GLN A 391 -31.56 -10.76 12.94
CA GLN A 391 -30.13 -11.05 12.83
C GLN A 391 -29.84 -11.57 11.42
N ILE A 392 -29.14 -10.77 10.62
CA ILE A 392 -28.88 -11.07 9.21
C ILE A 392 -27.38 -11.24 8.96
N LEU A 393 -26.97 -12.47 8.67
CA LEU A 393 -25.61 -12.80 8.23
C LEU A 393 -25.47 -12.46 6.73
N CYS A 394 -24.56 -11.55 6.41
CA CYS A 394 -24.17 -11.20 5.05
C CYS A 394 -22.80 -11.82 4.74
N VAL A 395 -22.67 -12.49 3.60
CA VAL A 395 -21.41 -13.14 3.17
C VAL A 395 -21.18 -12.82 1.69
N ALA A 396 -20.05 -12.23 1.33
CA ALA A 396 -19.78 -11.69 0.01
C ALA A 396 -18.38 -12.11 -0.49
N ASN A 397 -18.33 -12.85 -1.59
CA ASN A 397 -17.08 -13.22 -2.25
C ASN A 397 -16.57 -12.08 -3.15
N LEU A 398 -15.41 -11.52 -2.80
CA LEU A 398 -14.76 -10.46 -3.57
C LEU A 398 -13.96 -11.02 -4.77
N SER A 399 -13.70 -12.34 -4.80
CA SER A 399 -12.90 -13.01 -5.84
C SER A 399 -13.68 -13.30 -7.12
N ARG A 400 -12.97 -13.24 -8.25
CA ARG A 400 -13.43 -13.76 -9.56
C ARG A 400 -13.39 -15.29 -9.66
N PHE A 401 -13.00 -15.98 -8.59
CA PHE A 401 -12.96 -17.44 -8.48
C PHE A 401 -13.92 -17.93 -7.39
N LEU A 402 -14.27 -19.22 -7.45
CA LEU A 402 -14.97 -19.90 -6.36
C LEU A 402 -14.10 -19.84 -5.09
N GLN A 403 -14.75 -19.56 -3.95
CA GLN A 403 -14.12 -19.52 -2.63
C GLN A 403 -14.83 -20.48 -1.68
N VAL A 404 -14.06 -21.06 -0.77
CA VAL A 404 -14.58 -21.73 0.43
C VAL A 404 -14.19 -20.87 1.63
N VAL A 405 -15.11 -20.66 2.56
CA VAL A 405 -14.88 -19.89 3.79
C VAL A 405 -15.34 -20.68 5.00
N GLU A 406 -14.57 -20.54 6.08
CA GLU A 406 -14.92 -20.98 7.43
C GLU A 406 -15.30 -19.74 8.22
N LEU A 407 -16.54 -19.69 8.73
CA LEU A 407 -17.03 -18.62 9.58
C LEU A 407 -17.13 -19.11 11.03
N ASP A 408 -16.47 -18.41 11.96
CA ASP A 408 -16.83 -18.54 13.37
C ASP A 408 -18.20 -17.88 13.58
N LEU A 409 -19.20 -18.73 13.81
CA LEU A 409 -20.57 -18.34 14.15
C LEU A 409 -20.95 -18.88 15.55
N SER A 410 -19.98 -19.23 16.40
CA SER A 410 -20.22 -19.88 17.70
C SER A 410 -21.20 -19.12 18.61
N HIS A 411 -21.24 -17.79 18.53
CA HIS A 411 -22.21 -16.94 19.23
C HIS A 411 -23.68 -17.21 18.83
N TRP A 412 -23.92 -17.76 17.63
CA TRP A 412 -25.23 -18.11 17.07
C TRP A 412 -25.46 -19.64 17.01
N LYS A 413 -24.74 -20.42 17.83
CA LYS A 413 -24.92 -21.88 17.93
C LYS A 413 -26.39 -22.26 18.14
N GLY A 414 -26.87 -23.24 17.36
CA GLY A 414 -28.26 -23.68 17.37
C GLY A 414 -29.21 -22.86 16.50
N LEU A 415 -28.74 -21.77 15.87
CA LEU A 415 -29.47 -21.08 14.79
C LEU A 415 -29.13 -21.66 13.41
N VAL A 416 -29.92 -21.29 12.40
CA VAL A 416 -29.86 -21.75 11.01
C VAL A 416 -29.79 -20.53 10.10
N PRO A 417 -28.84 -20.48 9.16
CA PRO A 417 -28.90 -19.54 8.06
C PRO A 417 -30.05 -19.90 7.11
N ILE A 418 -31.08 -19.06 7.05
CA ILE A 418 -32.17 -19.15 6.06
C ILE A 418 -31.95 -18.08 5.01
N GLU A 419 -31.68 -18.50 3.77
CA GLU A 419 -31.30 -17.63 2.65
C GLU A 419 -32.47 -16.70 2.25
N LEU A 420 -32.23 -15.39 2.19
CA LEU A 420 -33.30 -14.38 2.11
C LEU A 420 -33.94 -14.20 0.72
N PHE A 421 -33.40 -14.78 -0.34
CA PHE A 421 -33.90 -14.63 -1.71
C PHE A 421 -34.87 -15.74 -2.09
N GLY A 422 -34.57 -16.97 -1.67
CA GLY A 422 -35.33 -18.19 -1.95
C GLY A 422 -35.83 -18.94 -0.70
N SER A 423 -35.64 -18.40 0.51
CA SER A 423 -36.05 -19.01 1.79
C SER A 423 -35.50 -20.43 2.00
N THR A 424 -34.26 -20.66 1.55
CA THR A 424 -33.61 -21.97 1.66
C THR A 424 -32.88 -22.09 3.00
N GLU A 425 -33.27 -23.09 3.80
CA GLU A 425 -32.57 -23.43 5.05
C GLU A 425 -31.24 -24.15 4.77
N LEU A 426 -30.16 -23.68 5.38
CA LEU A 426 -28.85 -24.36 5.39
C LEU A 426 -28.71 -25.25 6.65
N PRO A 427 -27.60 -25.99 6.85
CA PRO A 427 -27.36 -26.73 8.10
C PRO A 427 -27.37 -25.82 9.35
N PRO A 428 -27.75 -26.32 10.54
CA PRO A 428 -27.69 -25.55 11.78
C PRO A 428 -26.24 -25.27 12.19
N ILE A 429 -26.03 -24.14 12.88
CA ILE A 429 -24.73 -23.69 13.38
C ILE A 429 -24.34 -24.54 14.60
N GLY A 430 -23.22 -25.27 14.47
CA GLY A 430 -22.66 -26.13 15.51
C GLY A 430 -21.48 -25.49 16.27
N ASP A 431 -20.64 -26.34 16.85
CA ASP A 431 -19.39 -25.96 17.53
C ASP A 431 -18.19 -25.86 16.57
N THR A 432 -18.30 -26.41 15.37
CA THR A 432 -17.28 -26.32 14.31
C THR A 432 -17.46 -25.05 13.49
N PRO A 433 -16.39 -24.51 12.87
CA PRO A 433 -16.51 -23.42 11.91
C PRO A 433 -17.54 -23.72 10.82
N TYR A 434 -18.28 -22.69 10.42
CA TYR A 434 -19.40 -22.83 9.50
C TYR A 434 -18.89 -22.70 8.05
N TYR A 435 -18.91 -23.81 7.32
CA TYR A 435 -18.41 -23.89 5.95
C TYR A 435 -19.43 -23.35 4.94
N LEU A 436 -19.03 -22.36 4.15
CA LEU A 436 -19.76 -21.90 2.97
C LEU A 436 -18.89 -21.97 1.72
N THR A 437 -19.50 -22.36 0.59
CA THR A 437 -18.89 -22.25 -0.74
C THR A 437 -19.59 -21.12 -1.50
N LEU A 438 -18.82 -20.18 -2.05
CA LEU A 438 -19.30 -19.02 -2.78
C LEU A 438 -18.79 -19.06 -4.23
N GLY A 439 -19.68 -18.80 -5.19
CA GLY A 439 -19.31 -18.66 -6.59
C GLY A 439 -18.54 -17.36 -6.87
N PRO A 440 -17.90 -17.24 -8.05
CA PRO A 440 -17.28 -15.98 -8.51
C PRO A 440 -18.19 -14.78 -8.34
N HIS A 441 -17.74 -13.79 -7.57
CA HIS A 441 -18.46 -12.56 -7.21
C HIS A 441 -19.89 -12.76 -6.61
N SER A 442 -20.22 -13.92 -6.04
CA SER A 442 -21.52 -14.12 -5.39
C SER A 442 -21.57 -13.54 -3.97
N PHE A 443 -22.73 -13.02 -3.57
CA PHE A 443 -23.05 -12.72 -2.17
C PHE A 443 -24.34 -13.41 -1.75
N TYR A 444 -24.48 -13.66 -0.45
CA TYR A 444 -25.64 -14.25 0.19
C TYR A 444 -26.04 -13.41 1.41
N TRP A 445 -27.34 -13.34 1.69
CA TRP A 445 -27.89 -12.81 2.94
C TRP A 445 -28.74 -13.91 3.58
N PHE A 446 -28.57 -14.14 4.89
CA PHE A 446 -29.29 -15.17 5.65
C PHE A 446 -29.93 -14.59 6.92
N SER A 447 -31.19 -14.91 7.19
CA SER A 447 -31.77 -14.83 8.55
C SER A 447 -31.13 -15.90 9.44
N LEU A 448 -31.04 -15.69 10.76
CA LEU A 448 -30.50 -16.68 11.71
C LEU A 448 -31.59 -17.15 12.71
N GLU A 449 -32.10 -18.37 12.54
CA GLU A 449 -33.32 -18.87 13.22
C GLU A 449 -33.15 -20.28 13.86
N PRO A 450 -33.73 -20.61 15.02
CA PRO A 450 -33.35 -21.79 15.82
C PRO A 450 -33.78 -23.17 15.26
N LYS A 451 -32.89 -24.19 15.33
CA LYS A 451 -33.16 -25.59 14.91
C LYS A 451 -32.30 -26.66 15.63
N PRO A 452 -32.79 -27.90 15.84
CA PRO A 452 -32.01 -29.01 16.42
C PRO A 452 -30.82 -29.49 15.55
N SER A 453 -29.83 -30.17 16.15
CA SER A 453 -28.48 -30.38 15.58
C SER A 453 -27.90 -31.79 15.73
N GLN A 454 -26.94 -32.15 14.85
CA GLN A 454 -25.92 -33.20 15.02
C GLN A 454 -24.71 -32.96 14.08
N GLN A 455 -23.58 -33.64 14.31
CA GLN A 455 -22.23 -33.31 13.78
C GLN A 455 -21.55 -34.51 13.07
N LEU A 456 -20.48 -34.28 12.27
CA LEU A 456 -19.13 -34.89 12.47
C LEU A 456 -18.05 -34.52 11.40
N LEU A 457 -16.83 -34.39 11.95
CA LEU A 457 -15.42 -34.49 11.48
C LEU A 457 -15.11 -35.60 10.42
N SER A 458 -13.92 -35.81 9.81
CA SER A 458 -12.64 -35.10 9.45
C SER A 458 -11.76 -36.14 8.66
N ASP A 459 -10.46 -36.09 8.30
CA ASP A 459 -9.26 -35.20 8.29
C ASP A 459 -8.22 -35.76 7.24
N GLY A 460 -7.08 -35.09 6.95
CA GLY A 460 -5.81 -35.77 6.59
C GLY A 460 -4.93 -35.22 5.44
N SER A 461 -3.60 -35.37 5.54
CA SER A 461 -2.60 -34.97 4.51
C SER A 461 -1.31 -35.83 4.49
N ILE A 462 -0.46 -35.74 3.44
CA ILE A 462 0.73 -36.61 3.21
C ILE A 462 1.93 -35.82 2.60
N THR A 463 3.17 -36.22 2.90
CA THR A 463 4.46 -35.61 2.48
C THR A 463 5.28 -36.45 1.47
N ALA A 464 6.52 -36.06 1.12
CA ALA A 464 7.25 -36.55 -0.07
C ALA A 464 8.74 -36.89 0.14
N THR A 465 9.30 -37.79 -0.70
CA THR A 465 10.68 -38.33 -0.54
C THR A 465 11.44 -38.69 -1.83
N THR A 466 11.02 -38.26 -3.03
CA THR A 466 11.69 -38.62 -4.31
C THR A 466 11.84 -37.44 -5.29
N LEU A 467 12.98 -37.38 -5.99
CA LEU A 467 13.18 -36.48 -7.14
C LEU A 467 12.49 -37.03 -8.41
N PRO A 468 11.87 -36.18 -9.25
CA PRO A 468 11.09 -36.62 -10.41
C PRO A 468 11.92 -36.92 -11.68
N GLU A 469 11.38 -37.78 -12.54
CA GLU A 469 11.86 -38.04 -13.92
C GLU A 469 10.89 -37.41 -14.94
N ILE A 470 11.41 -36.53 -15.78
CA ILE A 470 10.73 -35.97 -16.96
C ILE A 470 11.11 -36.81 -18.18
N LYS A 471 10.11 -37.35 -18.88
CA LYS A 471 10.31 -37.99 -20.19
C LYS A 471 10.08 -36.95 -21.29
N LEU A 472 11.04 -36.80 -22.20
CA LEU A 472 10.90 -35.97 -23.39
C LEU A 472 10.59 -36.83 -24.62
N ALA A 473 10.05 -36.21 -25.68
CA ALA A 473 9.83 -36.90 -26.95
C ALA A 473 11.09 -36.92 -27.82
N ASN A 474 11.82 -35.79 -27.83
CA ASN A 474 13.06 -35.58 -28.58
C ASN A 474 14.20 -35.23 -27.58
N GLY A 475 15.31 -34.68 -28.07
CA GLY A 475 16.42 -34.18 -27.24
C GLY A 475 16.06 -33.00 -26.33
N TRP A 476 17.07 -32.52 -25.59
CA TRP A 476 17.00 -31.43 -24.60
C TRP A 476 16.13 -30.24 -25.02
N ASP A 477 16.30 -29.76 -26.26
CA ASP A 477 15.63 -28.56 -26.77
C ASP A 477 14.08 -28.69 -26.81
N SER A 478 13.55 -29.91 -26.69
CA SER A 478 12.10 -30.14 -26.55
C SER A 478 11.54 -29.88 -25.15
N ILE A 479 12.35 -29.60 -24.12
CA ILE A 479 11.86 -29.38 -22.75
C ILE A 479 10.95 -28.16 -22.59
N LEU A 480 11.07 -27.16 -23.47
CA LEU A 480 10.23 -25.96 -23.47
C LEU A 480 9.07 -26.01 -24.50
N THR A 481 8.97 -27.10 -25.27
CA THR A 481 7.79 -27.39 -26.11
C THR A 481 6.66 -27.98 -25.27
N ASP A 482 5.39 -27.79 -25.64
CA ASP A 482 4.21 -27.96 -24.76
C ASP A 482 4.24 -29.17 -23.82
N ALA A 483 4.33 -30.39 -24.37
CA ALA A 483 4.32 -31.62 -23.57
C ALA A 483 5.58 -31.83 -22.71
N GLY A 484 6.67 -31.11 -22.97
CA GLY A 484 7.84 -30.99 -22.09
C GLY A 484 7.66 -29.90 -21.04
N ARG A 485 7.14 -28.73 -21.45
CA ARG A 485 6.89 -27.54 -20.63
C ARG A 485 5.95 -27.86 -19.46
N GLU A 486 4.80 -28.46 -19.72
CA GLU A 486 3.84 -28.88 -18.69
C GLU A 486 4.48 -29.81 -17.64
N ARG A 487 5.38 -30.70 -18.07
CA ARG A 487 6.09 -31.66 -17.20
C ARG A 487 7.14 -30.96 -16.36
N LEU A 488 7.84 -29.97 -16.92
CA LEU A 488 8.78 -29.14 -16.18
C LEU A 488 8.03 -28.25 -15.17
N GLU A 489 6.95 -27.58 -15.55
CA GLU A 489 6.09 -26.79 -14.66
C GLU A 489 5.58 -27.59 -13.47
N ALA A 490 5.10 -28.83 -13.70
CA ALA A 490 4.66 -29.74 -12.64
C ALA A 490 5.78 -30.18 -11.68
N VAL A 491 7.06 -30.18 -12.13
CA VAL A 491 8.22 -30.35 -11.24
C VAL A 491 8.56 -29.07 -10.51
N LEU A 492 8.61 -27.92 -11.21
CA LEU A 492 8.94 -26.62 -10.63
C LEU A 492 7.98 -26.26 -9.50
N PHE A 493 6.70 -26.59 -9.62
CA PHE A 493 5.69 -26.44 -8.57
C PHE A 493 6.10 -27.12 -7.24
N LYS A 494 6.85 -28.22 -7.29
CA LYS A 494 7.40 -28.92 -6.10
C LYS A 494 8.80 -28.44 -5.72
N TYR A 495 9.64 -28.09 -6.71
CA TYR A 495 11.03 -27.69 -6.50
C TYR A 495 11.16 -26.28 -5.88
N VAL A 496 10.40 -25.30 -6.39
CA VAL A 496 10.55 -23.87 -6.06
C VAL A 496 10.20 -23.52 -4.61
N PRO A 497 9.11 -24.04 -3.99
CA PRO A 497 8.79 -23.74 -2.59
C PRO A 497 9.90 -24.05 -1.58
N HIS A 498 10.76 -25.01 -1.92
CA HIS A 498 11.88 -25.47 -1.10
C HIS A 498 13.19 -24.66 -1.32
N ARG A 499 13.20 -23.64 -2.19
CA ARG A 499 14.41 -22.82 -2.45
C ARG A 499 14.56 -21.66 -1.46
N ARG A 500 15.80 -21.28 -1.17
CA ARG A 500 16.11 -20.12 -0.31
C ARG A 500 15.60 -18.81 -0.92
N TRP A 501 15.84 -18.60 -2.22
CA TRP A 501 15.42 -17.40 -2.98
C TRP A 501 13.90 -17.22 -3.17
N PHE A 502 13.08 -18.24 -2.88
CA PHE A 502 11.62 -18.13 -2.98
C PHE A 502 11.07 -17.30 -1.82
N ALA A 503 10.49 -16.12 -2.11
CA ALA A 503 9.94 -15.21 -1.09
C ALA A 503 8.49 -15.56 -0.68
N GLY A 504 7.78 -16.34 -1.50
CA GLY A 504 6.36 -16.66 -1.30
C GLY A 504 6.02 -17.64 -0.17
N LYS A 505 6.95 -17.94 0.75
CA LYS A 505 6.82 -19.04 1.74
C LYS A 505 5.60 -18.95 2.66
N ALA A 506 5.08 -17.75 2.93
CA ALA A 506 3.86 -17.54 3.71
C ALA A 506 2.55 -17.62 2.89
N ARG A 507 2.61 -17.93 1.59
CA ARG A 507 1.44 -18.02 0.68
C ARG A 507 1.38 -19.39 0.01
N LYS A 508 0.17 -19.95 -0.08
CA LYS A 508 -0.06 -21.24 -0.76
C LYS A 508 0.06 -21.06 -2.28
N LEU A 509 1.03 -21.74 -2.89
CA LEU A 509 1.23 -21.77 -4.34
C LEU A 509 0.10 -22.55 -5.02
N LYS A 510 -0.44 -22.02 -6.13
CA LYS A 510 -1.54 -22.59 -6.93
C LYS A 510 -1.05 -23.21 -8.23
N GLY A 511 -0.01 -22.65 -8.86
CA GLY A 511 0.59 -23.17 -10.09
C GLY A 511 1.79 -22.34 -10.54
N ILE A 512 2.66 -22.93 -11.35
CA ILE A 512 3.79 -22.26 -12.02
C ILE A 512 3.59 -22.38 -13.53
N HIS A 513 3.84 -21.31 -14.28
CA HIS A 513 3.83 -21.30 -15.74
C HIS A 513 5.16 -20.72 -16.29
N ILE A 514 5.74 -21.33 -17.32
CA ILE A 514 6.89 -20.80 -18.05
C ILE A 514 6.37 -19.90 -19.18
N SER A 515 6.52 -18.59 -18.96
CA SER A 515 5.96 -17.54 -19.82
C SER A 515 6.85 -17.15 -21.00
N ASP A 516 8.17 -17.15 -20.82
CA ASP A 516 9.17 -16.82 -21.85
C ASP A 516 10.52 -17.47 -21.54
N TRP A 517 11.43 -17.53 -22.52
CA TRP A 517 12.81 -17.98 -22.32
C TRP A 517 13.78 -17.37 -23.33
N ILE A 518 15.07 -17.35 -22.98
CA ILE A 518 16.13 -16.78 -23.85
C ILE A 518 17.31 -17.75 -23.95
N ASP A 519 17.68 -18.06 -25.19
CA ASP A 519 18.76 -18.98 -25.55
C ASP A 519 20.14 -18.36 -25.31
N ILE A 520 20.90 -18.92 -24.36
CA ILE A 520 22.26 -18.50 -24.04
C ILE A 520 23.21 -19.66 -24.32
N ARG A 521 24.07 -19.49 -25.34
CA ARG A 521 25.16 -20.42 -25.64
C ARG A 521 26.32 -20.21 -24.66
N THR A 522 26.63 -21.23 -23.89
CA THR A 522 27.77 -21.28 -22.95
C THR A 522 28.95 -22.01 -23.60
N ALA A 523 30.04 -22.24 -22.87
CA ALA A 523 31.10 -23.13 -23.33
C ALA A 523 30.66 -24.61 -23.34
N ASP A 524 29.74 -24.96 -22.44
CA ASP A 524 29.35 -26.33 -22.11
C ASP A 524 28.06 -26.77 -22.81
N GLY A 525 27.33 -25.85 -23.47
CA GLY A 525 26.12 -26.16 -24.23
C GLY A 525 25.15 -24.98 -24.43
N THR A 526 23.86 -25.25 -24.29
CA THR A 526 22.79 -24.24 -24.31
C THR A 526 22.11 -24.19 -22.95
N ALA A 527 22.11 -23.01 -22.33
CA ALA A 527 21.29 -22.69 -21.16
C ALA A 527 20.10 -21.82 -21.59
N TYR A 528 18.94 -22.02 -20.97
CA TYR A 528 17.75 -21.19 -21.18
C TYR A 528 17.54 -20.32 -19.95
N LEU A 529 17.59 -19.00 -20.11
CA LEU A 529 17.12 -18.06 -19.09
C LEU A 529 15.58 -18.06 -19.15
N THR A 530 14.91 -18.83 -18.30
CA THR A 530 13.44 -18.93 -18.30
C THR A 530 12.78 -17.95 -17.33
N THR A 531 11.65 -17.39 -17.77
CA THR A 531 10.80 -16.48 -17.00
C THR A 531 9.56 -17.23 -16.54
N ILE A 532 9.45 -17.47 -15.23
CA ILE A 532 8.39 -18.28 -14.63
C ILE A 532 7.43 -17.43 -13.79
N VAL A 533 6.13 -17.56 -14.05
CA VAL A 533 5.07 -16.86 -13.32
C VAL A 533 4.48 -17.80 -12.29
N LEU A 534 4.59 -17.42 -11.01
CA LEU A 534 4.04 -18.14 -9.88
C LEU A 534 2.68 -17.54 -9.53
N SER A 535 1.64 -18.37 -9.59
CA SER A 535 0.29 -18.02 -9.14
C SER A 535 0.04 -18.56 -7.73
N TYR A 536 -0.57 -17.75 -6.87
CA TYR A 536 -0.89 -18.09 -5.49
C TYR A 536 -2.40 -18.25 -5.27
N ALA A 537 -2.80 -18.76 -4.11
CA ALA A 537 -4.19 -18.68 -3.65
C ALA A 537 -4.60 -17.23 -3.29
N GLU A 538 -3.64 -16.46 -2.74
CA GLU A 538 -3.81 -15.10 -2.21
C GLU A 538 -2.69 -14.17 -2.71
N GLY A 539 -3.04 -12.92 -3.00
CA GLY A 539 -2.15 -11.93 -3.62
C GLY A 539 -2.00 -12.09 -5.14
N ASP A 540 -1.29 -11.14 -5.74
CA ASP A 540 -0.96 -11.14 -7.17
C ASP A 540 0.08 -12.21 -7.54
N PRO A 541 0.15 -12.61 -8.83
CA PRO A 541 1.21 -13.47 -9.32
C PRO A 541 2.59 -12.82 -9.18
N GLU A 542 3.63 -13.62 -9.01
CA GLU A 542 5.03 -13.14 -8.98
C GLU A 542 5.84 -13.77 -10.10
N THR A 543 6.61 -12.94 -10.82
CA THR A 543 7.52 -13.39 -11.87
C THR A 543 8.91 -13.64 -11.29
N TYR A 544 9.48 -14.80 -11.59
CA TYR A 544 10.82 -15.21 -11.17
C TYR A 544 11.66 -15.61 -12.39
N LEU A 545 12.98 -15.49 -12.27
CA LEU A 545 13.95 -15.98 -13.24
C LEU A 545 14.58 -17.29 -12.77
N LEU A 546 14.46 -18.31 -13.61
CA LEU A 546 15.06 -19.61 -13.40
C LEU A 546 15.88 -20.01 -14.65
N PRO A 547 17.19 -19.77 -14.64
CA PRO A 547 18.05 -20.29 -15.68
C PRO A 547 18.17 -21.81 -15.57
N ILE A 548 17.90 -22.54 -16.64
CA ILE A 548 18.00 -24.00 -16.68
C ILE A 548 19.02 -24.46 -17.73
N ALA A 549 19.73 -25.54 -17.44
CA ALA A 549 20.63 -26.21 -18.36
C ALA A 549 20.54 -27.73 -18.20
N HIS A 550 21.14 -28.44 -19.15
CA HIS A 550 21.21 -29.89 -19.21
C HIS A 550 22.65 -30.38 -19.03
N ALA A 551 22.81 -31.41 -18.21
CA ALA A 551 24.04 -32.15 -18.05
C ALA A 551 23.84 -33.61 -18.49
N ASN A 552 24.85 -34.20 -19.12
CA ASN A 552 24.87 -35.65 -19.35
C ASN A 552 25.11 -36.43 -18.04
N ALA A 553 25.01 -37.76 -18.08
CA ALA A 553 25.10 -38.58 -16.86
C ALA A 553 26.44 -38.50 -16.13
N ALA A 554 27.55 -38.16 -16.79
CA ALA A 554 28.86 -38.01 -16.16
C ALA A 554 28.98 -36.66 -15.42
N GLU A 555 28.46 -35.59 -16.04
CA GLU A 555 28.37 -34.24 -15.45
C GLU A 555 27.34 -34.20 -14.30
N ALA A 556 26.21 -34.91 -14.44
CA ALA A 556 25.11 -34.91 -13.49
C ALA A 556 25.54 -35.29 -12.06
N THR A 557 26.42 -36.28 -11.92
CA THR A 557 26.99 -36.68 -10.63
C THR A 557 27.77 -35.53 -9.99
N GLN A 558 28.67 -34.89 -10.73
CA GLN A 558 29.44 -33.74 -10.24
C GLN A 558 28.54 -32.57 -9.84
N ILE A 559 27.44 -32.35 -10.59
CA ILE A 559 26.49 -31.29 -10.28
C ILE A 559 25.69 -31.59 -9.01
N ILE A 560 25.27 -32.84 -8.80
CA ILE A 560 24.55 -33.25 -7.59
C ILE A 560 25.48 -33.24 -6.36
N GLU A 561 26.74 -33.62 -6.50
CA GLU A 561 27.73 -33.58 -5.40
C GLU A 561 28.12 -32.14 -5.02
N ARG A 562 28.36 -31.26 -6.01
CA ARG A 562 28.89 -29.91 -5.78
C ARG A 562 27.82 -28.83 -5.63
N TRP A 563 26.64 -29.01 -6.23
CA TRP A 563 25.49 -28.11 -6.16
C TRP A 563 24.17 -28.89 -5.98
N PRO A 564 23.99 -29.69 -4.90
CA PRO A 564 22.80 -30.52 -4.68
C PRO A 564 21.48 -29.75 -4.71
N HIS A 565 21.50 -28.46 -4.37
CA HIS A 565 20.33 -27.58 -4.40
C HIS A 565 19.97 -27.05 -5.80
N SER A 566 20.84 -27.22 -6.81
CA SER A 566 20.56 -26.86 -8.21
C SER A 566 19.87 -27.98 -8.99
N ALA A 567 19.89 -29.24 -8.53
CA ALA A 567 19.26 -30.35 -9.25
C ALA A 567 17.72 -30.24 -9.25
N VAL A 568 17.11 -30.22 -10.44
CA VAL A 568 15.66 -30.03 -10.63
C VAL A 568 14.94 -31.35 -10.94
N ALA A 569 15.39 -32.06 -11.99
CA ALA A 569 14.76 -33.30 -12.48
C ALA A 569 15.73 -34.16 -13.29
N TRP A 570 15.50 -35.46 -13.33
CA TRP A 570 16.12 -36.34 -14.33
C TRP A 570 15.38 -36.24 -15.66
N ILE A 571 16.10 -36.26 -16.78
CA ILE A 571 15.57 -36.38 -18.14
C ILE A 571 15.79 -37.80 -18.65
N ARG A 572 14.78 -38.35 -19.33
CA ARG A 572 14.92 -39.53 -20.19
C ARG A 572 14.40 -39.25 -21.61
N VAL A 573 15.24 -39.51 -22.60
CA VAL A 573 14.95 -39.41 -24.04
C VAL A 573 14.87 -40.82 -24.64
N PRO A 574 13.87 -41.13 -25.48
CA PRO A 574 13.81 -42.41 -26.21
C PRO A 574 15.09 -42.66 -27.01
N GLY A 575 15.63 -43.89 -26.93
CA GLY A 575 16.86 -44.28 -27.63
C GLY A 575 18.17 -43.90 -26.93
N GLN A 576 18.14 -43.21 -25.79
CA GLN A 576 19.31 -43.01 -24.93
C GLN A 576 19.21 -43.89 -23.67
N GLU A 577 20.24 -44.70 -23.41
CA GLU A 577 20.28 -45.56 -22.21
C GLU A 577 20.47 -44.76 -20.91
N GLN A 578 21.31 -43.72 -20.98
CA GLN A 578 21.66 -42.88 -19.83
C GLN A 578 20.69 -41.70 -19.66
N ARG A 579 20.52 -41.25 -18.42
CA ARG A 579 19.67 -40.09 -18.06
C ARG A 579 20.47 -38.79 -18.09
N GLY A 580 19.87 -37.73 -18.61
CA GLY A 580 20.37 -36.36 -18.44
C GLY A 580 19.82 -35.72 -17.16
N LEU A 581 20.39 -34.61 -16.71
CA LEU A 581 19.94 -33.84 -15.53
C LEU A 581 19.52 -32.42 -15.92
N VAL A 582 18.30 -32.01 -15.54
CA VAL A 582 17.89 -30.60 -15.50
C VAL A 582 18.45 -29.97 -14.23
N TYR A 583 19.18 -28.87 -14.35
CA TYR A 583 19.68 -28.12 -13.20
C TYR A 583 19.55 -26.60 -13.34
N ASP A 584 19.50 -25.89 -12.21
CA ASP A 584 19.57 -24.44 -12.11
C ASP A 584 20.97 -23.95 -12.52
N ALA A 585 21.03 -23.33 -13.69
CA ALA A 585 22.26 -23.03 -14.42
C ALA A 585 23.10 -21.90 -13.81
N LEU A 586 22.67 -21.29 -12.70
CA LEU A 586 23.49 -20.34 -11.93
C LEU A 586 24.44 -21.02 -10.93
N GLY A 587 24.34 -22.34 -10.72
CA GLY A 587 25.29 -23.10 -9.90
C GLY A 587 26.66 -23.26 -10.59
N PRO A 588 26.72 -23.98 -11.73
CA PRO A 588 27.93 -24.10 -12.55
C PRO A 588 28.32 -22.79 -13.27
N PRO A 589 29.63 -22.55 -13.53
CA PRO A 589 30.13 -21.24 -13.96
C PRO A 589 29.80 -20.85 -15.41
N GLY A 590 29.51 -21.81 -16.30
CA GLY A 590 29.42 -21.57 -17.75
C GLY A 590 28.37 -20.55 -18.20
N LEU A 591 27.26 -20.44 -17.48
CA LEU A 591 26.25 -19.39 -17.72
C LEU A 591 26.73 -18.01 -17.28
N ALA A 592 27.39 -17.93 -16.11
CA ALA A 592 27.87 -16.68 -15.56
C ALA A 592 28.93 -16.05 -16.48
N ASP A 593 29.88 -16.84 -16.99
CA ASP A 593 30.87 -16.41 -17.99
C ASP A 593 30.20 -15.88 -19.26
N ALA A 594 29.16 -16.55 -19.76
CA ALA A 594 28.40 -16.12 -20.94
C ALA A 594 27.67 -14.79 -20.72
N LEU A 595 27.04 -14.60 -19.55
CA LEU A 595 26.35 -13.37 -19.17
C LEU A 595 27.31 -12.20 -18.92
N LEU A 596 28.47 -12.44 -18.32
CA LEU A 596 29.54 -11.44 -18.20
C LEU A 596 30.05 -11.01 -19.59
N SER A 597 30.30 -11.97 -20.49
CA SER A 597 30.69 -11.71 -21.87
C SER A 597 29.63 -10.89 -22.62
N ALA A 598 28.35 -11.13 -22.33
CA ALA A 598 27.23 -10.40 -22.93
C ALA A 598 27.20 -8.92 -22.52
N MET A 599 27.36 -8.62 -21.23
CA MET A 599 27.49 -7.22 -20.76
C MET A 599 28.74 -6.57 -21.36
N ALA A 600 29.91 -7.20 -21.21
CA ALA A 600 31.19 -6.66 -21.66
C ALA A 600 31.20 -6.29 -23.15
N ARG A 601 30.54 -7.11 -23.99
CA ARG A 601 30.44 -6.92 -25.45
C ARG A 601 29.12 -6.28 -25.89
N ARG A 602 28.28 -5.80 -24.96
CA ARG A 602 26.96 -5.19 -25.18
C ARG A 602 26.07 -6.00 -26.13
N ARG A 603 26.11 -7.33 -25.98
CA ARG A 603 25.36 -8.28 -26.80
C ARG A 603 23.86 -8.19 -26.54
N ARG A 604 23.10 -8.67 -27.52
CA ARG A 604 21.67 -8.91 -27.42
C ARG A 604 21.38 -10.39 -27.69
N PHE A 605 20.42 -10.97 -26.99
CA PHE A 605 19.86 -12.29 -27.28
C PHE A 605 18.35 -12.15 -27.40
N GLY A 606 17.76 -12.60 -28.51
CA GLY A 606 16.31 -12.67 -28.67
C GLY A 606 15.75 -13.92 -28.01
N GLY A 607 14.61 -13.78 -27.33
CA GLY A 607 13.70 -14.87 -26.98
C GLY A 607 12.42 -14.79 -27.83
N PRO A 608 11.42 -15.64 -27.57
CA PRO A 608 10.14 -15.62 -28.29
C PRO A 608 9.31 -14.33 -28.12
N ASN A 609 9.40 -13.63 -26.97
CA ASN A 609 8.56 -12.45 -26.67
C ASN A 609 9.37 -11.19 -26.27
N GLY A 610 10.67 -11.15 -26.57
CA GLY A 610 11.52 -10.02 -26.20
C GLY A 610 13.03 -10.25 -26.40
N THR A 611 13.84 -9.35 -25.83
CA THR A 611 15.31 -9.34 -26.00
C THR A 611 16.05 -9.04 -24.69
N LEU A 612 17.02 -9.88 -24.32
CA LEU A 612 18.00 -9.58 -23.26
C LEU A 612 19.09 -8.66 -23.81
N VAL A 613 19.37 -7.54 -23.13
CA VAL A 613 20.37 -6.55 -23.52
C VAL A 613 21.42 -6.37 -22.42
N GLY A 614 22.70 -6.54 -22.78
CA GLY A 614 23.83 -6.22 -21.90
C GLY A 614 24.27 -4.76 -22.01
N SER A 615 24.53 -4.12 -20.86
CA SER A 615 25.02 -2.73 -20.77
C SER A 615 26.25 -2.61 -19.86
N THR A 616 27.04 -1.54 -20.05
CA THR A 616 28.23 -1.21 -19.24
C THR A 616 28.29 0.28 -18.93
N THR A 617 28.62 0.62 -17.68
CA THR A 617 28.88 2.00 -17.24
C THR A 617 30.27 2.48 -17.68
N LYS A 618 30.56 3.75 -17.47
CA LYS A 618 31.92 4.30 -17.63
C LYS A 618 32.96 3.63 -16.71
N ALA A 619 32.54 3.03 -15.59
CA ALA A 619 33.45 2.39 -14.64
C ALA A 619 33.93 0.99 -15.08
N PHE A 620 33.21 0.33 -16.00
CA PHE A 620 33.46 -1.08 -16.38
C PHE A 620 34.93 -1.40 -16.70
N ALA A 621 35.56 -0.62 -17.58
CA ALA A 621 36.92 -0.90 -18.04
C ALA A 621 37.96 -0.82 -16.91
N ARG A 622 37.77 0.10 -15.95
CA ARG A 622 38.61 0.26 -14.76
C ARG A 622 38.46 -0.91 -13.80
N LEU A 623 37.22 -1.38 -13.60
CA LEU A 623 36.89 -2.44 -12.63
C LEU A 623 37.28 -3.83 -13.17
N ARG A 624 36.93 -4.16 -14.42
CA ARG A 624 37.33 -5.41 -15.08
C ARG A 624 38.85 -5.51 -15.24
N GLY A 625 39.50 -4.43 -15.67
CA GLY A 625 40.92 -4.45 -16.05
C GLY A 625 41.17 -4.95 -17.49
N PRO A 626 42.40 -5.39 -17.81
CA PRO A 626 42.75 -5.84 -19.16
C PRO A 626 41.93 -7.03 -19.67
N GLU A 627 41.62 -7.06 -20.97
CA GLU A 627 40.93 -8.18 -21.63
C GLU A 627 41.71 -9.50 -21.57
N THR A 628 43.03 -9.43 -21.40
CA THR A 628 43.96 -10.57 -21.36
C THR A 628 43.90 -11.40 -20.08
N ILE A 629 43.25 -10.91 -19.02
CA ILE A 629 43.09 -11.63 -17.76
C ILE A 629 41.74 -12.36 -17.79
N LYS A 630 41.77 -13.70 -17.75
CA LYS A 630 40.57 -14.49 -17.47
C LYS A 630 40.21 -14.29 -16.00
N LEU A 631 38.98 -13.88 -15.73
CA LEU A 631 38.43 -13.83 -14.37
C LEU A 631 37.74 -15.17 -14.10
N GLU A 632 38.11 -15.86 -13.03
CA GLU A 632 37.44 -17.10 -12.64
C GLU A 632 36.15 -16.82 -11.90
N ALA A 633 35.07 -17.50 -12.30
CA ALA A 633 33.73 -17.37 -11.74
C ALA A 633 33.55 -18.29 -10.53
N ASN A 634 33.43 -17.69 -9.34
CA ASN A 634 33.15 -18.39 -8.09
C ASN A 634 31.77 -17.97 -7.56
N LEU A 635 30.86 -18.93 -7.36
CA LEU A 635 29.57 -18.68 -6.73
C LEU A 635 29.79 -18.29 -5.26
N SER A 636 29.20 -17.17 -4.82
CA SER A 636 29.29 -16.75 -3.42
C SER A 636 28.43 -17.64 -2.53
N ALA A 637 29.05 -18.26 -1.52
CA ALA A 637 28.35 -19.02 -0.48
C ALA A 637 27.60 -18.12 0.54
N ALA A 638 27.81 -16.79 0.49
CA ALA A 638 27.06 -15.82 1.28
C ALA A 638 25.73 -15.49 0.57
N GLU A 639 24.75 -16.38 0.69
CA GLU A 639 23.43 -16.23 0.06
C GLU A 639 22.54 -15.21 0.81
N GLN A 640 22.18 -14.12 0.11
CA GLN A 640 20.97 -13.34 0.39
C GLN A 640 19.79 -13.91 -0.43
N SER A 641 18.73 -13.12 -0.64
CA SER A 641 17.57 -13.46 -1.49
C SER A 641 17.93 -13.72 -2.96
N ASN A 642 19.03 -13.15 -3.44
CA ASN A 642 19.50 -13.19 -4.83
C ASN A 642 20.87 -13.91 -4.94
N ASN A 643 21.13 -14.54 -6.09
CA ASN A 643 22.40 -15.25 -6.32
C ASN A 643 23.49 -14.30 -6.83
N SER A 644 24.69 -14.43 -6.25
CA SER A 644 25.86 -13.59 -6.59
C SER A 644 27.07 -14.44 -7.00
N VAL A 645 27.69 -14.08 -8.12
CA VAL A 645 28.94 -14.68 -8.62
C VAL A 645 30.08 -13.66 -8.51
N VAL A 646 31.21 -14.06 -7.95
CA VAL A 646 32.43 -13.28 -7.88
C VAL A 646 33.34 -13.66 -9.06
N PHE A 647 33.80 -12.66 -9.81
CA PHE A 647 34.73 -12.85 -10.92
C PHE A 647 36.11 -12.31 -10.55
N GLY A 648 37.05 -13.23 -10.26
CA GLY A 648 38.47 -12.95 -10.03
C GLY A 648 38.74 -11.79 -9.05
N GLU A 649 37.96 -11.69 -7.97
CA GLU A 649 38.01 -10.63 -6.94
C GLU A 649 38.00 -9.18 -7.50
N ARG A 650 37.41 -8.98 -8.68
CA ARG A 650 37.31 -7.68 -9.37
C ARG A 650 35.88 -7.24 -9.62
N LEU A 651 34.96 -8.17 -9.85
CA LEU A 651 33.57 -7.89 -10.11
C LEU A 651 32.65 -8.83 -9.30
N ILE A 652 31.51 -8.32 -8.88
CA ILE A 652 30.38 -9.08 -8.34
C ILE A 652 29.22 -8.97 -9.33
N PHE A 653 28.62 -10.11 -9.68
CA PHE A 653 27.47 -10.20 -10.55
C PHE A 653 26.27 -10.75 -9.78
N LYS A 654 25.24 -9.92 -9.60
CA LYS A 654 24.05 -10.20 -8.78
C LYS A 654 22.84 -10.37 -9.71
N VAL A 655 22.21 -11.55 -9.69
CA VAL A 655 21.06 -11.88 -10.52
C VAL A 655 19.78 -11.79 -9.70
N PHE A 656 18.82 -10.98 -10.16
CA PHE A 656 17.53 -10.81 -9.48
C PHE A 656 16.65 -12.05 -9.75
N ARG A 657 16.34 -12.80 -8.69
CA ARG A 657 15.54 -14.03 -8.77
C ARG A 657 14.05 -13.77 -8.91
N ARG A 658 13.54 -12.71 -8.27
CA ARG A 658 12.21 -12.13 -8.49
C ARG A 658 12.37 -10.89 -9.37
N VAL A 659 11.50 -10.74 -10.35
CA VAL A 659 11.51 -9.60 -11.29
C VAL A 659 10.11 -9.04 -11.47
N GLU A 660 10.04 -7.73 -11.69
CA GLU A 660 8.81 -6.93 -11.88
C GLU A 660 9.06 -5.95 -13.04
N GLU A 661 8.02 -5.48 -13.72
CA GLU A 661 8.16 -4.51 -14.81
C GLU A 661 8.72 -3.17 -14.29
N GLY A 662 9.85 -2.74 -14.87
CA GLY A 662 10.55 -1.51 -14.53
C GLY A 662 11.98 -1.70 -14.02
N VAL A 663 12.60 -0.58 -13.62
CA VAL A 663 14.00 -0.53 -13.17
C VAL A 663 14.11 -0.93 -11.69
N ASN A 664 14.96 -1.91 -11.36
CA ASN A 664 15.26 -2.28 -9.97
C ASN A 664 16.01 -1.12 -9.25
N PRO A 665 15.63 -0.74 -8.02
CA PRO A 665 16.34 0.24 -7.20
C PRO A 665 17.88 0.08 -7.15
N GLU A 666 18.41 -1.15 -7.13
CA GLU A 666 19.86 -1.41 -7.20
C GLU A 666 20.50 -0.87 -8.50
N LEU A 667 19.80 -0.97 -9.62
CA LEU A 667 20.23 -0.41 -10.89
C LEU A 667 20.01 1.11 -10.97
N GLU A 668 18.89 1.61 -10.42
CA GLU A 668 18.57 3.05 -10.38
C GLU A 668 19.58 3.82 -9.51
N LEU A 669 19.67 3.45 -8.23
CA LEU A 669 20.53 4.06 -7.22
C LEU A 669 22.00 3.82 -7.55
N GLY A 670 22.38 2.59 -7.92
CA GLY A 670 23.75 2.24 -8.29
C GLY A 670 24.26 3.01 -9.51
N ARG A 671 23.41 3.22 -10.54
CA ARG A 671 23.77 4.01 -11.74
C ARG A 671 23.88 5.50 -11.41
N PHE A 672 22.93 6.06 -10.65
CA PHE A 672 22.97 7.47 -10.23
C PHE A 672 24.20 7.77 -9.37
N LEU A 673 24.41 7.01 -8.29
CA LEU A 673 25.56 7.21 -7.39
C LEU A 673 26.90 7.08 -8.13
N THR A 674 27.04 6.08 -9.02
CA THR A 674 28.30 5.81 -9.76
C THR A 674 28.58 6.81 -10.89
N GLU A 675 27.56 7.33 -11.59
CA GLU A 675 27.75 8.15 -12.80
C GLU A 675 27.35 9.64 -12.66
N ARG A 676 26.66 10.03 -11.58
CA ARG A 676 26.22 11.42 -11.32
C ARG A 676 26.79 12.04 -10.04
N THR A 677 27.13 11.25 -9.03
CA THR A 677 27.58 11.78 -7.73
C THR A 677 29.09 11.57 -7.49
N GLY A 678 29.62 12.26 -6.47
CA GLY A 678 30.98 12.03 -5.97
C GLY A 678 31.10 10.96 -4.87
N PHE A 679 30.03 10.24 -4.54
CA PHE A 679 30.02 9.31 -3.40
C PHE A 679 30.68 7.97 -3.73
N THR A 680 31.87 7.74 -3.19
CA THR A 680 32.69 6.57 -3.51
C THR A 680 32.43 5.35 -2.63
N GLN A 681 31.67 5.47 -1.54
CA GLN A 681 31.51 4.42 -0.53
C GLN A 681 30.36 3.47 -0.85
N ILE A 682 30.32 3.01 -2.09
CA ILE A 682 29.43 1.97 -2.61
C ILE A 682 30.23 0.94 -3.41
N ALA A 683 29.66 -0.24 -3.65
CA ALA A 683 30.13 -1.10 -4.74
C ALA A 683 29.79 -0.43 -6.09
N PRO A 684 30.77 0.09 -6.87
CA PRO A 684 30.48 0.92 -8.03
C PRO A 684 29.88 0.09 -9.16
N LEU A 685 28.79 0.56 -9.77
CA LEU A 685 28.11 -0.15 -10.85
C LEU A 685 29.02 -0.23 -12.09
N ALA A 686 29.27 -1.43 -12.57
CA ALA A 686 30.04 -1.74 -13.77
C ALA A 686 29.14 -2.03 -14.99
N GLY A 687 27.94 -2.57 -14.80
CA GLY A 687 27.01 -2.89 -15.90
C GLY A 687 25.68 -3.47 -15.45
N SER A 688 24.81 -3.76 -16.42
CA SER A 688 23.50 -4.39 -16.19
C SER A 688 23.11 -5.36 -17.30
N LEU A 689 22.23 -6.30 -16.97
CA LEU A 689 21.38 -7.00 -17.92
C LEU A 689 19.94 -6.53 -17.74
N GLU A 690 19.32 -6.13 -18.84
CA GLU A 690 17.93 -5.68 -18.91
C GLU A 690 17.19 -6.55 -19.94
N TYR A 691 16.13 -7.23 -19.52
CA TYR A 691 15.20 -7.87 -20.45
C TYR A 691 14.20 -6.84 -20.95
N ARG A 692 13.93 -6.85 -22.25
CA ARG A 692 13.02 -5.91 -22.90
C ARG A 692 11.95 -6.75 -23.60
N PRO A 693 10.75 -6.91 -23.03
CA PRO A 693 9.65 -7.55 -23.73
C PRO A 693 9.26 -6.70 -24.93
N ASP A 694 8.62 -7.32 -25.93
CA ASP A 694 8.12 -6.59 -27.11
C ASP A 694 7.00 -5.60 -26.74
N HIS A 695 6.31 -5.84 -25.61
CA HIS A 695 5.31 -4.98 -25.00
C HIS A 695 5.53 -4.91 -23.47
N GLY A 696 5.55 -3.70 -22.88
CA GLY A 696 5.76 -3.48 -21.43
C GLY A 696 6.96 -2.58 -21.11
N GLU A 697 7.29 -2.41 -19.83
CA GLU A 697 8.53 -1.75 -19.42
C GLU A 697 9.74 -2.70 -19.43
N ALA A 698 10.95 -2.14 -19.52
CA ALA A 698 12.18 -2.92 -19.44
C ALA A 698 12.39 -3.47 -18.01
N ILE A 699 12.65 -4.78 -17.91
CA ILE A 699 12.84 -5.52 -16.66
C ILE A 699 14.34 -5.59 -16.33
N SER A 700 14.72 -5.20 -15.12
CA SER A 700 16.09 -5.40 -14.63
C SER A 700 16.33 -6.86 -14.27
N VAL A 701 17.28 -7.52 -14.94
CA VAL A 701 17.58 -8.96 -14.79
C VAL A 701 18.75 -9.20 -13.85
N ALA A 702 19.81 -8.40 -13.98
CA ALA A 702 21.01 -8.51 -13.15
C ALA A 702 21.81 -7.21 -13.16
N VAL A 703 22.65 -7.03 -12.13
CA VAL A 703 23.68 -5.98 -12.08
C VAL A 703 25.07 -6.58 -11.96
N LEU A 704 26.04 -5.84 -12.48
CA LEU A 704 27.46 -6.10 -12.33
C LEU A 704 28.08 -4.91 -11.59
N GLN A 705 28.74 -5.15 -10.47
CA GLN A 705 29.36 -4.15 -9.60
C GLN A 705 30.85 -4.45 -9.42
N GLY A 706 31.64 -3.48 -8.98
CA GLY A 706 33.02 -3.70 -8.53
C GLY A 706 33.04 -4.59 -7.29
N TYR A 707 33.94 -5.57 -7.24
CA TYR A 707 34.21 -6.31 -6.01
C TYR A 707 34.90 -5.40 -4.99
N VAL A 708 34.48 -5.51 -3.73
CA VAL A 708 35.00 -4.69 -2.61
C VAL A 708 35.73 -5.62 -1.65
N PRO A 709 37.07 -5.62 -1.61
CA PRO A 709 37.84 -6.37 -0.62
C PRO A 709 37.44 -5.94 0.80
N ASN A 710 36.99 -6.89 1.60
CA ASN A 710 36.39 -6.64 2.92
C ASN A 710 36.75 -7.76 3.91
N GLN A 711 36.60 -7.47 5.20
CA GLN A 711 36.82 -8.40 6.31
C GLN A 711 35.51 -9.03 6.80
N GLY A 712 34.46 -8.98 5.97
CA GLY A 712 33.08 -9.32 6.31
C GLY A 712 32.14 -8.11 6.23
N ASP A 713 30.85 -8.41 6.37
CA ASP A 713 29.82 -7.42 6.68
C ASP A 713 30.03 -6.76 8.05
N ALA A 714 29.50 -5.54 8.19
CA ALA A 714 29.58 -4.77 9.42
C ALA A 714 28.88 -5.50 10.58
N TRP A 715 27.87 -6.33 10.31
CA TRP A 715 27.20 -7.17 11.32
C TRP A 715 28.16 -8.16 11.99
N LYS A 716 28.94 -8.95 11.23
CA LYS A 716 29.96 -9.85 11.78
C LYS A 716 31.06 -9.09 12.53
N TYR A 717 31.50 -7.96 12.00
CA TYR A 717 32.44 -7.08 12.68
C TYR A 717 31.87 -6.63 14.04
N THR A 718 30.65 -6.10 14.09
CA THR A 718 29.93 -5.72 15.31
C THR A 718 29.83 -6.90 16.29
N GLN A 719 29.39 -8.09 15.86
CA GLN A 719 29.31 -9.28 16.70
C GLN A 719 30.67 -9.67 17.31
N SER A 720 31.76 -9.58 16.54
CA SER A 720 33.11 -9.88 17.04
C SER A 720 33.56 -8.90 18.14
N THR A 721 33.23 -7.61 18.01
CA THR A 721 33.53 -6.59 19.03
C THR A 721 32.63 -6.72 20.26
N LEU A 722 31.35 -7.07 20.09
CA LEU A 722 30.40 -7.33 21.18
C LEU A 722 30.84 -8.49 22.08
N ALA A 723 31.41 -9.55 21.52
CA ALA A 723 31.96 -10.65 22.31
C ALA A 723 33.12 -10.20 23.22
N GLY A 724 33.97 -9.28 22.75
CA GLY A 724 34.99 -8.63 23.57
C GLY A 724 34.39 -7.70 24.64
N TYR A 725 33.38 -6.90 24.28
CA TYR A 725 32.69 -6.00 25.19
C TYR A 725 32.03 -6.72 26.37
N PHE A 726 31.24 -7.77 26.12
CA PHE A 726 30.58 -8.51 27.19
C PHE A 726 31.58 -9.20 28.11
N LYS A 727 32.66 -9.78 27.57
CA LYS A 727 33.74 -10.36 28.37
C LYS A 727 34.47 -9.32 29.23
N ALA A 728 34.58 -8.08 28.77
CA ALA A 728 35.11 -6.97 29.57
C ALA A 728 34.12 -6.48 30.66
N ALA A 729 32.80 -6.54 30.39
CA ALA A 729 31.77 -6.25 31.37
C ALA A 729 31.71 -7.31 32.50
N GLU A 730 31.81 -8.60 32.17
CA GLU A 730 31.87 -9.70 33.15
C GLU A 730 32.98 -9.50 34.20
N MET A 731 34.13 -8.98 33.77
CA MET A 731 35.30 -8.72 34.61
C MET A 731 35.18 -7.46 35.49
N ARG A 732 34.23 -6.54 35.20
CA ARG A 732 33.96 -5.35 36.02
C ARG A 732 32.90 -5.70 37.08
N VAL A 733 33.32 -6.50 38.06
CA VAL A 733 32.45 -7.31 38.93
C VAL A 733 31.40 -6.54 39.76
N ASN A 734 31.66 -5.29 40.18
CA ASN A 734 30.83 -4.55 41.13
C ASN A 734 30.30 -3.22 40.57
N GLY A 735 29.06 -3.22 40.07
CA GLY A 735 28.30 -2.00 39.74
C GLY A 735 27.42 -2.16 38.50
N ASP A 736 26.20 -1.62 38.57
CA ASP A 736 25.37 -1.43 37.38
C ASP A 736 25.95 -0.30 36.49
N PRO A 737 25.87 -0.42 35.15
CA PRO A 737 26.31 0.63 34.25
C PRO A 737 25.40 1.87 34.36
N PRO A 738 25.93 3.09 34.11
CA PRO A 738 25.13 4.31 34.13
C PRO A 738 24.04 4.26 33.07
N VAL A 739 22.79 4.45 33.48
CA VAL A 739 21.64 4.50 32.57
C VAL A 739 21.64 5.83 31.82
N LEU A 740 21.70 5.76 30.50
CA LEU A 740 21.55 6.94 29.64
C LEU A 740 20.06 7.33 29.52
N PRO A 741 19.73 8.64 29.48
CA PRO A 741 18.37 9.10 29.20
C PRO A 741 17.80 8.49 27.90
N ARG A 742 16.56 7.97 27.96
CA ARG A 742 15.94 7.24 26.82
C ARG A 742 15.84 8.06 25.52
N SER A 743 15.80 9.39 25.60
CA SER A 743 15.87 10.24 24.40
C SER A 743 17.30 10.28 23.86
N LEU A 744 17.47 9.76 22.64
CA LEU A 744 18.71 9.86 21.86
C LEU A 744 19.14 11.32 21.60
N LEU A 745 18.24 12.29 21.78
CA LEU A 745 18.52 13.71 21.55
C LEU A 745 19.02 14.42 22.80
N LEU A 746 18.45 14.14 23.98
CA LEU A 746 18.99 14.61 25.26
C LEU A 746 20.40 14.08 25.51
N THR A 747 20.72 12.88 25.00
CA THR A 747 22.06 12.29 25.04
C THR A 747 22.97 12.75 23.90
N SER A 748 22.42 13.24 22.77
CA SER A 748 23.21 13.83 21.68
C SER A 748 23.93 15.14 22.05
N SER A 749 23.58 15.78 23.17
CA SER A 749 24.19 17.03 23.65
C SER A 749 25.23 16.88 24.77
N GLY A 750 25.20 15.81 25.59
CA GLY A 750 26.15 15.60 26.71
C GLY A 750 27.30 14.61 26.42
N GLU A 751 28.46 14.77 27.05
CA GLU A 751 29.56 13.80 26.90
C GLU A 751 29.14 12.39 27.33
N LEU A 752 29.71 11.35 26.68
CA LEU A 752 29.43 9.97 27.07
C LEU A 752 30.11 9.64 28.41
N PRO A 753 29.47 8.84 29.28
CA PRO A 753 30.11 8.37 30.51
C PRO A 753 31.47 7.73 30.22
N GLU A 754 32.50 8.08 30.99
CA GLU A 754 33.87 7.59 30.75
C GLU A 754 33.94 6.06 30.68
N ILE A 755 33.15 5.38 31.52
CA ILE A 755 33.03 3.91 31.53
C ILE A 755 32.52 3.31 30.21
N ALA A 756 31.68 4.02 29.45
CA ALA A 756 31.25 3.61 28.12
C ALA A 756 32.40 3.71 27.11
N THR A 757 33.13 4.83 27.14
CA THR A 757 34.33 5.04 26.31
C THR A 757 35.40 3.99 26.60
N GLN A 758 35.64 3.68 27.87
CA GLN A 758 36.61 2.66 28.31
C GLN A 758 36.22 1.21 27.94
N THR A 759 34.92 0.88 27.85
CA THR A 759 34.46 -0.51 27.63
C THR A 759 34.10 -0.80 26.18
N ILE A 760 33.47 0.15 25.48
CA ILE A 760 33.11 0.03 24.06
C ILE A 760 34.33 0.33 23.17
N GLY A 761 35.21 1.24 23.60
CA GLY A 761 36.49 1.53 22.96
C GLY A 761 36.35 1.92 21.48
N ALA A 762 37.24 1.39 20.65
CA ALA A 762 37.38 1.74 19.23
C ALA A 762 36.11 1.50 18.37
N TYR A 763 35.13 0.71 18.84
CA TYR A 763 33.87 0.57 18.13
C TYR A 763 33.05 1.87 18.09
N LEU A 764 33.26 2.81 19.02
CA LEU A 764 32.63 4.14 18.98
C LEU A 764 33.06 4.94 17.74
N ASP A 765 34.31 4.82 17.28
CA ASP A 765 34.77 5.49 16.06
C ASP A 765 34.26 4.78 14.79
N SER A 766 34.00 3.47 14.84
CA SER A 766 33.25 2.78 13.79
C SER A 766 31.80 3.27 13.71
N ALA A 767 31.12 3.46 14.84
CA ALA A 767 29.77 4.04 14.90
C ALA A 767 29.76 5.49 14.36
N ARG A 768 30.80 6.28 14.67
CA ARG A 768 31.01 7.63 14.12
C ARG A 768 31.16 7.61 12.60
N LEU A 769 31.96 6.68 12.07
CA LEU A 769 32.21 6.56 10.64
C LEU A 769 30.95 6.10 9.89
N LEU A 770 30.21 5.11 10.42
CA LEU A 770 28.91 4.69 9.90
C LEU A 770 27.92 5.88 9.83
N GLY A 771 27.81 6.68 10.89
CA GLY A 771 26.93 7.86 10.91
C GLY A 771 27.29 8.87 9.83
N LYS A 772 28.60 9.11 9.64
CA LYS A 772 29.12 9.98 8.58
C LYS A 772 28.80 9.44 7.18
N ARG A 773 29.09 8.16 6.90
CA ARG A 773 28.83 7.55 5.58
C ARG A 773 27.33 7.53 5.23
N THR A 774 26.47 7.34 6.23
CA THR A 774 25.01 7.39 6.07
C THR A 774 24.54 8.79 5.66
N ALA A 775 25.08 9.85 6.27
CA ALA A 775 24.76 11.22 5.91
C ALA A 775 25.30 11.62 4.53
N GLU A 776 26.53 11.23 4.19
CA GLU A 776 27.13 11.44 2.87
C GLU A 776 26.32 10.74 1.76
N LEU A 777 25.78 9.54 2.02
CA LEU A 777 24.86 8.85 1.11
C LEU A 777 23.58 9.64 0.87
N HIS A 778 22.92 10.15 1.93
CA HIS A 778 21.70 10.95 1.78
C HIS A 778 21.94 12.30 1.09
N LEU A 779 23.10 12.94 1.35
CA LEU A 779 23.53 14.13 0.61
C LEU A 779 23.76 13.82 -0.89
N ALA A 780 24.35 12.67 -1.22
CA ALA A 780 24.53 12.24 -2.61
C ALA A 780 23.17 11.98 -3.29
N LEU A 781 22.26 11.25 -2.65
CA LEU A 781 20.91 10.94 -3.15
C LEU A 781 19.96 12.14 -3.24
N SER A 782 20.38 13.32 -2.78
CA SER A 782 19.65 14.59 -2.89
C SER A 782 20.40 15.69 -3.66
N SER A 783 21.53 15.35 -4.28
CA SER A 783 22.46 16.33 -4.88
C SER A 783 22.06 16.87 -6.25
N ASP A 784 21.22 16.15 -7.00
CA ASP A 784 20.73 16.60 -8.31
C ASP A 784 19.28 17.08 -8.21
N ALA A 785 19.09 18.40 -8.25
CA ALA A 785 17.78 19.03 -8.24
C ALA A 785 17.12 19.10 -9.64
N THR A 786 17.79 18.62 -10.69
CA THR A 786 17.30 18.62 -12.09
C THR A 786 16.75 17.26 -12.51
N ASP A 787 17.26 16.16 -11.94
CA ASP A 787 16.67 14.84 -12.11
C ASP A 787 15.43 14.68 -11.20
N ILE A 788 14.24 14.62 -11.82
CA ILE A 788 12.95 14.51 -11.10
C ILE A 788 12.85 13.29 -10.18
N ILE A 789 13.65 12.22 -10.42
CA ILE A 789 13.67 11.02 -9.57
C ILE A 789 14.43 11.29 -8.26
N PHE A 790 15.43 12.16 -8.26
CA PHE A 790 16.31 12.43 -7.12
C PHE A 790 16.08 13.80 -6.45
N ALA A 791 15.50 14.76 -7.16
CA ALA A 791 15.18 16.09 -6.65
C ALA A 791 14.34 16.03 -5.36
N PRO A 792 14.78 16.67 -4.25
CA PRO A 792 14.06 16.61 -2.97
C PRO A 792 12.68 17.27 -3.03
N GLU A 793 11.66 16.60 -2.47
CA GLU A 793 10.28 17.08 -2.44
C GLU A 793 9.88 17.52 -1.04
N ARG A 794 9.33 18.73 -0.86
CA ARG A 794 8.74 19.13 0.42
C ARG A 794 7.56 18.21 0.77
N ILE A 795 7.51 17.72 2.01
CA ILE A 795 6.37 16.95 2.50
C ILE A 795 5.13 17.86 2.66
N SER A 796 3.99 17.46 2.08
CA SER A 796 2.70 18.11 2.33
C SER A 796 1.97 17.46 3.52
N PRO A 797 0.95 18.13 4.10
CA PRO A 797 0.09 17.51 5.12
C PRO A 797 -0.59 16.21 4.62
N GLN A 798 -0.91 16.11 3.33
CA GLN A 798 -1.48 14.89 2.76
C GLN A 798 -0.45 13.77 2.65
N ASP A 799 0.80 14.06 2.27
CA ASP A 799 1.90 13.08 2.30
C ASP A 799 2.17 12.58 3.74
N GLN A 800 2.06 13.48 4.72
CA GLN A 800 2.22 13.18 6.14
C GLN A 800 1.07 12.29 6.68
N ARG A 801 -0.19 12.57 6.30
CA ARG A 801 -1.37 11.72 6.56
C ARG A 801 -1.27 10.37 5.84
N SER A 802 -0.74 10.35 4.62
CA SER A 802 -0.49 9.17 3.79
C SER A 802 0.53 8.22 4.45
N ILE A 803 1.65 8.76 4.94
CA ILE A 803 2.64 8.02 5.74
C ILE A 803 2.02 7.49 7.04
N TYR A 804 1.31 8.33 7.80
CA TYR A 804 0.62 7.89 9.03
C TYR A 804 -0.33 6.72 8.79
N GLN A 805 -1.11 6.74 7.70
CA GLN A 805 -2.05 5.67 7.38
C GLN A 805 -1.33 4.36 7.01
N SER A 806 -0.25 4.43 6.21
CA SER A 806 0.55 3.26 5.87
C SER A 806 1.15 2.58 7.11
N ILE A 807 1.64 3.37 8.08
CA ILE A 807 2.19 2.87 9.37
C ILE A 807 1.08 2.38 10.31
N SER A 808 -0.08 3.04 10.36
CA SER A 808 -1.22 2.61 11.19
C SER A 808 -1.77 1.26 10.72
N GLY A 809 -1.96 1.09 9.41
CA GLY A 809 -2.32 -0.21 8.82
C GLY A 809 -1.25 -1.28 9.02
N LEU A 810 0.05 -0.91 9.02
CA LEU A 810 1.14 -1.84 9.38
C LEU A 810 1.01 -2.29 10.84
N SER A 811 0.71 -1.36 11.76
CA SER A 811 0.52 -1.62 13.19
C SER A 811 -0.65 -2.58 13.43
N MET A 812 -1.83 -2.29 12.87
CA MET A 812 -3.01 -3.15 12.97
C MET A 812 -2.71 -4.58 12.47
N ARG A 813 -2.08 -4.70 11.29
CA ARG A 813 -1.66 -6.01 10.73
C ARG A 813 -0.57 -6.71 11.55
N ALA A 814 0.18 -5.99 12.39
CA ALA A 814 1.15 -6.57 13.32
C ALA A 814 0.45 -7.12 14.57
N MET A 815 -0.46 -6.35 15.16
CA MET A 815 -1.19 -6.76 16.37
C MET A 815 -2.17 -7.89 16.12
N GLU A 816 -2.86 -7.90 14.97
CA GLU A 816 -3.73 -9.03 14.59
C GLU A 816 -2.95 -10.34 14.40
N LEU A 817 -1.75 -10.28 13.82
CA LEU A 817 -0.86 -11.44 13.69
C LEU A 817 -0.29 -11.89 15.04
N LEU A 818 0.07 -10.94 15.91
CA LEU A 818 0.55 -11.22 17.26
C LEU A 818 -0.55 -11.88 18.12
N ARG A 819 -1.80 -11.41 18.01
CA ARG A 819 -2.97 -12.02 18.66
C ARG A 819 -3.21 -13.46 18.17
N SER A 820 -3.26 -13.69 16.87
CA SER A 820 -3.58 -15.02 16.31
C SER A 820 -2.48 -16.07 16.55
N GLN A 821 -1.22 -15.64 16.64
CA GLN A 821 -0.09 -16.53 16.93
C GLN A 821 0.26 -16.64 18.42
N LEU A 822 -0.36 -15.86 19.32
CA LEU A 822 0.01 -15.75 20.74
C LEU A 822 0.11 -17.12 21.46
N SER A 823 -0.76 -18.07 21.13
CA SER A 823 -0.78 -19.42 21.71
C SER A 823 0.40 -20.31 21.26
N ARG A 824 1.04 -19.99 20.13
CA ARG A 824 2.14 -20.75 19.52
C ARG A 824 3.53 -20.26 19.94
N LEU A 825 3.62 -19.12 20.63
CA LEU A 825 4.90 -18.52 21.03
C LEU A 825 5.54 -19.20 22.26
N PRO A 826 6.88 -19.15 22.40
CA PRO A 826 7.59 -19.49 23.63
C PRO A 826 7.02 -18.78 24.86
N GLN A 827 7.15 -19.37 26.05
CA GLN A 827 6.52 -18.85 27.28
C GLN A 827 7.04 -17.45 27.66
N ASP A 828 8.34 -17.25 27.56
CA ASP A 828 9.04 -15.99 27.81
C ASP A 828 8.72 -14.91 26.75
N ALA A 829 8.40 -15.34 25.53
CA ALA A 829 7.90 -14.46 24.46
C ALA A 829 6.42 -14.10 24.63
N ARG A 830 5.59 -14.98 25.21
CA ARG A 830 4.15 -14.73 25.47
C ARG A 830 3.92 -13.59 26.47
N GLU A 831 4.80 -13.41 27.44
CA GLU A 831 4.72 -12.31 28.41
C GLU A 831 5.07 -10.96 27.76
N ASP A 832 6.18 -10.89 27.01
CA ASP A 832 6.52 -9.71 26.21
C ASP A 832 5.44 -9.40 25.15
N ALA A 833 4.80 -10.41 24.56
CA ALA A 833 3.73 -10.25 23.59
C ALA A 833 2.45 -9.66 24.20
N ARG A 834 2.03 -10.14 25.38
CA ARG A 834 0.89 -9.55 26.12
C ARG A 834 1.15 -8.09 26.47
N GLY A 835 2.33 -7.78 26.99
CA GLY A 835 2.71 -6.40 27.31
C GLY A 835 2.77 -5.44 26.12
N VAL A 836 2.94 -5.94 24.88
CA VAL A 836 2.81 -5.12 23.65
C VAL A 836 1.35 -4.95 23.24
N LEU A 837 0.51 -5.99 23.37
CA LEU A 837 -0.93 -5.89 23.08
C LEU A 837 -1.66 -4.98 24.08
N GLU A 838 -1.21 -4.93 25.34
CA GLU A 838 -1.69 -3.99 26.37
C GLU A 838 -1.29 -2.53 26.07
N LEU A 839 -0.21 -2.32 25.29
CA LEU A 839 0.26 -1.00 24.85
C LEU A 839 -0.34 -0.55 23.50
N GLU A 840 -1.22 -1.33 22.88
CA GLU A 840 -1.82 -1.02 21.57
C GLU A 840 -2.48 0.37 21.49
N PRO A 841 -3.22 0.86 22.52
CA PRO A 841 -3.73 2.24 22.54
C PRO A 841 -2.62 3.30 22.56
N GLN A 842 -1.54 3.07 23.31
CA GLN A 842 -0.39 3.96 23.42
C GLN A 842 0.42 3.97 22.11
N ILE A 843 0.54 2.83 21.43
CA ILE A 843 1.15 2.71 20.10
C ILE A 843 0.33 3.52 19.09
N ALA A 844 -1.00 3.37 19.08
CA ALA A 844 -1.88 4.18 18.22
C ALA A 844 -1.78 5.68 18.51
N HIS A 845 -1.68 6.07 19.80
CA HIS A 845 -1.47 7.47 20.19
C HIS A 845 -0.11 8.01 19.72
N ALA A 846 0.98 7.25 19.92
CA ALA A 846 2.34 7.61 19.48
C ALA A 846 2.52 7.64 17.96
N LEU A 847 1.64 6.96 17.20
CA LEU A 847 1.53 7.16 15.76
C LEU A 847 0.71 8.42 15.43
N LYS A 848 -0.39 8.69 16.15
CA LYS A 848 -1.23 9.87 15.90
C LYS A 848 -0.54 11.21 16.22
N THR A 849 0.41 11.25 17.16
CA THR A 849 1.24 12.44 17.40
C THR A 849 2.06 12.86 16.18
N PHE A 850 2.36 11.94 15.25
CA PHE A 850 3.02 12.27 13.96
C PHE A 850 2.24 13.28 13.12
N LEU A 851 0.92 13.44 13.35
CA LEU A 851 0.08 14.43 12.66
C LEU A 851 -0.03 15.78 13.38
N VAL A 852 0.36 15.86 14.66
CA VAL A 852 0.13 17.05 15.51
C VAL A 852 1.06 18.22 15.14
N ARG A 853 2.22 17.94 14.54
CA ARG A 853 3.19 18.95 14.09
C ARG A 853 3.39 18.82 12.58
N ARG A 854 3.16 19.91 11.84
CA ARG A 854 3.47 19.97 10.40
C ARG A 854 4.98 19.81 10.19
N LEU A 855 5.37 18.83 9.39
CA LEU A 855 6.78 18.63 9.06
C LEU A 855 7.24 19.60 7.95
N THR A 856 8.48 20.07 8.06
CA THR A 856 9.11 21.01 7.12
C THR A 856 10.21 20.38 6.26
N THR A 857 10.48 19.08 6.46
CA THR A 857 11.53 18.32 5.79
C THR A 857 11.16 17.93 4.36
N THR A 858 12.18 17.66 3.54
CA THR A 858 12.00 17.07 2.20
C THR A 858 12.15 15.55 2.21
N ARG A 859 11.30 14.87 1.45
CA ARG A 859 11.48 13.47 1.05
C ARG A 859 12.57 13.36 -0.01
N ILE A 860 13.36 12.29 0.05
CA ILE A 860 14.44 11.98 -0.90
C ILE A 860 14.40 10.50 -1.29
N ARG A 861 15.16 10.10 -2.32
CA ARG A 861 15.48 8.67 -2.52
C ARG A 861 16.37 8.19 -1.36
N ILE A 862 16.17 6.95 -0.95
CA ILE A 862 16.82 6.31 0.20
C ILE A 862 17.16 4.85 -0.17
N HIS A 863 17.96 4.18 0.65
CA HIS A 863 18.28 2.75 0.49
C HIS A 863 17.10 1.86 0.90
N GLY A 864 16.28 2.28 1.87
CA GLY A 864 14.97 1.69 2.16
C GLY A 864 14.96 0.38 2.98
N ASP A 865 16.10 -0.30 3.11
CA ASP A 865 16.32 -1.40 4.07
C ASP A 865 17.76 -1.37 4.64
N TYR A 866 18.18 -0.20 5.11
CA TYR A 866 19.54 0.02 5.57
C TYR A 866 19.78 -0.60 6.97
N HIS A 867 20.72 -1.53 7.07
CA HIS A 867 21.14 -2.19 8.32
C HIS A 867 22.58 -2.72 8.21
N LEU A 868 23.19 -3.19 9.32
CA LEU A 868 24.59 -3.65 9.38
C LEU A 868 24.95 -4.81 8.44
N GLY A 869 23.97 -5.49 7.84
CA GLY A 869 24.19 -6.52 6.83
C GLY A 869 24.45 -5.95 5.43
N GLN A 870 23.97 -4.73 5.17
CA GLN A 870 24.06 -4.03 3.88
C GLN A 870 25.24 -3.05 3.83
N VAL A 871 26.23 -3.27 4.72
CA VAL A 871 27.45 -2.49 4.81
C VAL A 871 28.63 -3.45 4.96
N LEU A 872 29.64 -3.32 4.11
CA LEU A 872 30.89 -4.08 4.18
C LEU A 872 31.94 -3.30 4.98
N TYR A 873 32.74 -4.00 5.79
CA TYR A 873 33.85 -3.41 6.53
C TYR A 873 35.19 -3.69 5.84
N THR A 874 35.89 -2.64 5.42
CA THR A 874 37.16 -2.75 4.66
C THR A 874 38.41 -2.79 5.56
N GLY A 875 38.24 -2.99 6.87
CA GLY A 875 39.31 -2.87 7.87
C GLY A 875 39.66 -1.43 8.27
N HIS A 876 39.10 -0.43 7.58
CA HIS A 876 39.35 1.00 7.84
C HIS A 876 38.18 1.92 7.45
N ASP A 877 37.26 1.48 6.58
CA ASP A 877 36.10 2.25 6.14
C ASP A 877 34.87 1.33 5.92
N PHE A 878 33.72 1.95 5.67
CA PHE A 878 32.45 1.26 5.46
C PHE A 878 31.88 1.54 4.07
N VAL A 879 31.50 0.48 3.35
CA VAL A 879 30.99 0.54 1.97
C VAL A 879 29.57 -0.01 1.91
N VAL A 880 28.62 0.76 1.37
CA VAL A 880 27.19 0.41 1.31
C VAL A 880 26.88 -0.45 0.06
N ILE A 881 26.02 -1.45 0.23
CA ILE A 881 25.62 -2.43 -0.80
C ILE A 881 24.10 -2.74 -0.71
N ASP A 882 23.58 -3.55 -1.63
CA ASP A 882 22.20 -4.07 -1.63
C ASP A 882 21.09 -2.99 -1.64
N PHE A 883 21.16 -2.10 -2.64
CA PHE A 883 20.22 -0.99 -2.79
C PHE A 883 18.80 -1.41 -3.26
N GLU A 884 18.40 -2.68 -3.13
CA GLU A 884 17.09 -3.20 -3.58
C GLU A 884 15.89 -2.75 -2.72
N GLY A 885 16.12 -2.36 -1.46
CA GLY A 885 15.09 -2.01 -0.47
C GLY A 885 14.24 -3.20 0.02
N GLU A 886 13.37 -2.97 1.01
CA GLU A 886 12.61 -4.02 1.73
C GLU A 886 11.94 -5.03 0.76
N PRO A 887 12.42 -6.30 0.65
CA PRO A 887 12.01 -7.21 -0.42
C PRO A 887 10.54 -7.63 -0.43
N THR A 888 9.80 -7.35 0.65
CA THR A 888 8.36 -7.61 0.77
C THR A 888 7.49 -6.52 0.12
N ARG A 889 8.06 -5.36 -0.23
CA ARG A 889 7.37 -4.24 -0.89
C ARG A 889 7.38 -4.40 -2.41
N THR A 890 6.39 -3.86 -3.11
CA THR A 890 6.41 -3.82 -4.60
C THR A 890 7.58 -2.98 -5.12
N LEU A 891 7.98 -3.20 -6.37
CA LEU A 891 9.02 -2.40 -7.03
C LEU A 891 8.71 -0.89 -6.97
N TYR A 892 7.44 -0.51 -7.10
CA TYR A 892 6.99 0.88 -7.03
C TYR A 892 7.19 1.50 -5.64
N GLU A 893 6.76 0.82 -4.57
CA GLU A 893 6.90 1.29 -3.18
C GLU A 893 8.35 1.57 -2.76
N ARG A 894 9.30 0.80 -3.31
CA ARG A 894 10.75 0.94 -3.07
C ARG A 894 11.38 2.09 -3.88
N ARG A 895 10.71 2.53 -4.95
CA ARG A 895 11.13 3.68 -5.78
C ARG A 895 10.57 5.03 -5.29
N LEU A 896 9.56 5.03 -4.42
CA LEU A 896 9.05 6.25 -3.79
C LEU A 896 10.13 7.00 -2.99
N LYS A 897 10.00 8.33 -2.90
CA LYS A 897 10.78 9.17 -2.00
C LYS A 897 10.19 9.11 -0.59
N ARG A 898 11.05 9.02 0.43
CA ARG A 898 10.65 8.88 1.84
C ARG A 898 11.48 9.81 2.74
N LEU A 899 11.20 9.81 4.05
CA LEU A 899 12.02 10.52 5.03
C LEU A 899 13.37 9.82 5.20
N ALA A 900 14.47 10.58 5.14
CA ALA A 900 15.83 10.08 5.32
C ALA A 900 16.06 9.38 6.68
N LEU A 901 15.27 9.73 7.69
CA LEU A 901 15.30 9.10 9.01
C LEU A 901 14.81 7.64 9.03
N ARG A 902 14.24 7.12 7.94
CA ARG A 902 13.92 5.70 7.80
C ARG A 902 15.17 4.82 7.86
N ASP A 903 16.19 5.14 7.06
CA ASP A 903 17.43 4.38 6.99
C ASP A 903 18.23 4.52 8.29
N VAL A 904 18.20 5.71 8.90
CA VAL A 904 18.73 5.97 10.25
C VAL A 904 18.06 5.05 11.28
N ALA A 905 16.73 4.95 11.30
CA ALA A 905 16.01 4.05 12.19
C ALA A 905 16.35 2.56 11.94
N GLY A 906 16.53 2.16 10.68
CA GLY A 906 17.01 0.82 10.31
C GLY A 906 18.38 0.49 10.91
N MET A 907 19.36 1.39 10.77
CA MET A 907 20.69 1.19 11.34
C MET A 907 20.68 1.18 12.88
N LEU A 908 19.93 2.08 13.52
CA LEU A 908 19.77 2.11 14.97
C LEU A 908 19.17 0.81 15.52
N ARG A 909 18.12 0.28 14.88
CA ARG A 909 17.56 -1.03 15.27
C ARG A 909 18.49 -2.19 14.93
N SER A 910 19.34 -2.06 13.92
CA SER A 910 20.40 -3.02 13.62
C SER A 910 21.45 -3.13 14.74
N PHE A 911 21.87 -2.02 15.37
CA PHE A 911 22.72 -2.06 16.56
C PHE A 911 22.05 -2.83 17.71
N HIS A 912 20.77 -2.55 17.98
CA HIS A 912 20.00 -3.29 18.99
C HIS A 912 19.94 -4.80 18.67
N TYR A 913 19.64 -5.16 17.42
CA TYR A 913 19.61 -6.56 16.97
C TYR A 913 20.97 -7.26 17.13
N ALA A 914 22.08 -6.62 16.76
CA ALA A 914 23.42 -7.18 16.90
C ALA A 914 23.74 -7.46 18.38
N CYS A 915 23.38 -6.52 19.27
CA CYS A 915 23.59 -6.64 20.70
C CYS A 915 22.75 -7.77 21.33
N GLN A 916 21.46 -7.89 20.99
CA GLN A 916 20.61 -8.99 21.49
C GLN A 916 20.98 -10.34 20.88
N ALA A 917 21.52 -10.38 19.65
CA ALA A 917 22.01 -11.61 19.03
C ALA A 917 23.29 -12.13 19.72
N ALA A 918 24.20 -11.24 20.13
CA ALA A 918 25.40 -11.63 20.89
C ALA A 918 25.06 -12.21 22.27
N LEU A 919 24.00 -11.71 22.93
CA LEU A 919 23.48 -12.26 24.19
C LEU A 919 22.81 -13.65 24.06
N ARG A 920 22.63 -14.17 22.85
CA ARG A 920 21.97 -15.46 22.56
C ARG A 920 22.94 -16.60 22.24
N SER A 921 24.22 -16.45 22.58
CA SER A 921 25.20 -17.54 22.51
C SER A 921 24.89 -18.62 23.55
N ASP A 922 25.05 -19.90 23.20
CA ASP A 922 24.88 -21.06 24.10
C ASP A 922 25.77 -21.02 25.36
N GLN A 923 26.74 -20.10 25.41
CA GLN A 923 27.65 -19.88 26.53
C GLN A 923 27.08 -18.93 27.62
N VAL A 924 25.93 -18.29 27.38
CA VAL A 924 25.32 -17.31 28.31
C VAL A 924 24.21 -17.97 29.14
N THR A 925 24.43 -18.15 30.45
CA THR A 925 23.39 -18.67 31.36
C THR A 925 22.32 -17.60 31.68
N PRO A 926 21.13 -17.98 32.16
CA PRO A 926 20.08 -17.00 32.53
C PRO A 926 20.52 -15.95 33.55
N GLU A 927 21.37 -16.34 34.51
CA GLU A 927 21.93 -15.46 35.53
C GLU A 927 22.95 -14.48 34.93
N MET A 928 23.75 -14.94 33.96
CA MET A 928 24.66 -14.07 33.21
C MET A 928 23.88 -13.12 32.31
N LEU A 929 22.84 -13.59 31.61
CA LEU A 929 21.97 -12.77 30.78
C LEU A 929 21.34 -11.61 31.58
N ALA A 930 20.86 -11.89 32.79
CA ALA A 930 20.33 -10.85 33.69
C ALA A 930 21.37 -9.78 34.05
N ARG A 931 22.62 -10.19 34.33
CA ARG A 931 23.75 -9.27 34.62
C ARG A 931 24.23 -8.49 33.40
N LEU A 932 24.16 -9.05 32.19
CA LEU A 932 24.63 -8.41 30.96
C LEU A 932 23.57 -7.54 30.28
N GLN A 933 22.28 -7.70 30.59
CA GLN A 933 21.20 -6.89 29.98
C GLN A 933 21.35 -5.37 30.21
N PRO A 934 21.77 -4.85 31.39
CA PRO A 934 22.07 -3.43 31.57
C PRO A 934 23.28 -2.96 30.73
N TRP A 935 24.32 -3.78 30.62
CA TRP A 935 25.51 -3.47 29.81
C TRP A 935 25.20 -3.48 28.31
N ALA A 936 24.30 -4.35 27.85
CA ALA A 936 23.77 -4.32 26.50
C ALA A 936 23.02 -3.01 26.20
N ARG A 937 22.24 -2.50 27.16
CA ARG A 937 21.57 -1.20 27.04
C ARG A 937 22.59 -0.06 26.92
N LEU A 938 23.58 0.01 27.80
CA LEU A 938 24.65 1.03 27.72
C LEU A 938 25.36 1.01 26.35
N TRP A 939 25.63 -0.18 25.80
CA TRP A 939 26.27 -0.32 24.49
C TRP A 939 25.39 0.24 23.37
N VAL A 940 24.13 -0.20 23.29
CA VAL A 940 23.19 0.23 22.24
C VAL A 940 22.95 1.73 22.30
N ASP A 941 22.71 2.28 23.49
CA ASP A 941 22.42 3.70 23.68
C ASP A 941 23.66 4.56 23.32
N SER A 942 24.86 4.18 23.79
CA SER A 942 26.11 4.91 23.49
C SER A 942 26.48 4.88 22.01
N VAL A 943 26.37 3.72 21.36
CA VAL A 943 26.64 3.55 19.92
C VAL A 943 25.65 4.36 19.09
N SER A 944 24.37 4.30 19.45
CA SER A 944 23.30 5.08 18.80
C SER A 944 23.55 6.57 18.88
N VAL A 945 24.00 7.06 20.05
CA VAL A 945 24.34 8.48 20.27
C VAL A 945 25.52 8.93 19.41
N VAL A 946 26.60 8.15 19.30
CA VAL A 946 27.75 8.53 18.43
C VAL A 946 27.39 8.47 16.95
N PHE A 947 26.61 7.47 16.53
CA PHE A 947 26.08 7.38 15.17
C PHE A 947 25.21 8.60 14.82
N MET A 948 24.21 8.92 15.65
CA MET A 948 23.32 10.07 15.46
C MET A 948 24.07 11.40 15.43
N ARG A 949 25.02 11.60 16.35
CA ARG A 949 25.88 12.80 16.38
C ARG A 949 26.64 12.99 15.07
N SER A 950 27.29 11.94 14.58
CA SER A 950 28.09 12.02 13.35
C SER A 950 27.20 12.20 12.11
N TYR A 951 26.04 11.54 12.09
CA TYR A 951 25.04 11.72 11.04
C TYR A 951 24.55 13.18 10.97
N LEU A 952 24.07 13.74 12.08
CA LEU A 952 23.54 15.10 12.14
C LEU A 952 24.60 16.16 11.85
N ALA A 953 25.82 16.00 12.38
CA ALA A 953 26.94 16.90 12.13
C ALA A 953 27.40 16.89 10.65
N THR A 954 27.23 15.76 9.96
CA THR A 954 27.60 15.61 8.54
C THR A 954 26.47 16.07 7.61
N ALA A 955 25.20 15.78 7.94
CA ALA A 955 24.03 16.21 7.16
C ALA A 955 23.72 17.71 7.31
N GLY A 956 24.03 18.31 8.46
CA GLY A 956 23.90 19.73 8.73
C GLY A 956 22.50 20.28 8.41
N THR A 957 22.46 21.39 7.68
CA THR A 957 21.23 22.11 7.28
C THR A 957 20.56 21.56 6.01
N ALA A 958 20.89 20.34 5.58
CA ALA A 958 20.24 19.70 4.43
C ALA A 958 18.72 19.58 4.63
N SER A 959 17.94 19.78 3.57
CA SER A 959 16.48 19.91 3.63
C SER A 959 15.73 18.67 4.12
N PHE A 960 16.35 17.49 4.03
CA PHE A 960 15.80 16.23 4.55
C PHE A 960 16.01 16.06 6.07
N THR A 961 16.84 16.90 6.69
CA THR A 961 17.12 16.89 8.13
C THR A 961 16.14 17.80 8.88
N PRO A 962 15.45 17.35 9.93
CA PRO A 962 14.58 18.20 10.73
C PRO A 962 15.38 19.27 11.48
N GLN A 963 14.94 20.52 11.39
CA GLN A 963 15.69 21.67 11.90
C GLN A 963 15.42 22.00 13.38
N THR A 964 14.43 21.38 14.03
CA THR A 964 14.19 21.52 15.47
C THR A 964 14.34 20.16 16.17
N PRO A 965 14.81 20.12 17.45
CA PRO A 965 14.91 18.89 18.20
C PRO A 965 13.57 18.14 18.33
N ALA A 966 12.45 18.87 18.49
CA ALA A 966 11.13 18.26 18.62
C ALA A 966 10.64 17.58 17.32
N ASP A 967 10.92 18.17 16.15
CA ASP A 967 10.56 17.56 14.86
C ASP A 967 11.47 16.38 14.52
N LEU A 968 12.71 16.40 15.01
CA LEU A 968 13.66 15.29 14.92
C LEU A 968 13.27 14.13 15.85
N GLU A 969 12.86 14.42 17.09
CA GLU A 969 12.38 13.42 18.04
C GLU A 969 11.13 12.72 17.52
N LEU A 970 10.17 13.50 17.00
CA LEU A 970 8.93 12.98 16.42
C LEU A 970 9.21 12.08 15.22
N GLN A 971 9.93 12.58 14.21
CA GLN A 971 10.22 11.79 13.00
C GLN A 971 11.04 10.54 13.29
N LEU A 972 12.07 10.64 14.15
CA LEU A 972 12.91 9.49 14.48
C LEU A 972 12.12 8.42 15.27
N THR A 973 11.31 8.82 16.24
CA THR A 973 10.49 7.89 17.04
C THR A 973 9.46 7.17 16.17
N THR A 974 8.77 7.88 15.27
CA THR A 974 7.81 7.25 14.34
C THR A 974 8.49 6.27 13.37
N MET A 975 9.69 6.59 12.85
CA MET A 975 10.44 5.68 11.96
C MET A 975 11.00 4.46 12.72
N LEU A 976 11.47 4.63 13.96
CA LEU A 976 11.87 3.51 14.83
C LEU A 976 10.70 2.59 15.14
N LEU A 977 9.51 3.14 15.38
CA LEU A 977 8.29 2.38 15.65
C LEU A 977 7.79 1.65 14.39
N GLU A 978 7.81 2.27 13.19
CA GLU A 978 7.51 1.56 11.94
C GLU A 978 8.44 0.36 11.76
N LYS A 979 9.76 0.54 11.90
CA LYS A 979 10.72 -0.54 11.68
C LYS A 979 10.56 -1.66 12.72
N ALA A 980 10.26 -1.35 13.98
CA ALA A 980 9.96 -2.35 15.01
C ALA A 980 8.65 -3.14 14.73
N LEU A 981 7.61 -2.48 14.20
CA LEU A 981 6.35 -3.14 13.79
C LEU A 981 6.52 -4.00 12.52
N TYR A 982 7.38 -3.57 11.59
CA TYR A 982 7.81 -4.37 10.43
C TYR A 982 8.58 -5.62 10.88
N GLU A 983 9.59 -5.46 11.73
CA GLU A 983 10.38 -6.55 12.33
C GLU A 983 9.48 -7.56 13.07
N LEU A 984 8.53 -7.09 13.88
CA LEU A 984 7.56 -7.94 14.58
C LEU A 984 6.83 -8.88 13.60
N ARG A 985 6.32 -8.34 12.50
CA ARG A 985 5.66 -9.13 11.44
C ARG A 985 6.64 -10.05 10.71
N TYR A 986 7.89 -9.64 10.51
CA TYR A 986 8.90 -10.46 9.86
C TYR A 986 9.26 -11.69 10.72
N GLU A 987 9.58 -11.49 12.00
CA GLU A 987 10.00 -12.61 12.87
C GLU A 987 8.85 -13.56 13.19
N LEU A 988 7.62 -13.06 13.40
CA LEU A 988 6.42 -13.92 13.58
C LEU A 988 6.22 -14.91 12.41
N ASN A 989 6.53 -14.50 11.18
CA ASN A 989 6.39 -15.38 10.00
C ASN A 989 7.65 -16.19 9.66
N SER A 990 8.83 -15.78 10.13
CA SER A 990 10.12 -16.29 9.62
C SER A 990 10.99 -16.98 10.68
N ARG A 991 10.99 -16.46 11.92
CA ARG A 991 11.84 -16.90 13.04
C ARG A 991 11.14 -16.61 14.37
N PRO A 992 10.09 -17.36 14.77
CA PRO A 992 9.30 -17.04 15.97
C PRO A 992 10.13 -16.87 17.24
N ASP A 993 11.23 -17.61 17.39
CA ASP A 993 12.14 -17.49 18.53
C ASP A 993 12.83 -16.12 18.65
N TRP A 994 12.89 -15.33 17.59
CA TRP A 994 13.49 -13.99 17.55
C TRP A 994 12.51 -12.86 17.92
N VAL A 995 11.21 -13.16 18.03
CA VAL A 995 10.14 -12.17 18.21
C VAL A 995 10.30 -11.27 19.45
N ARG A 996 11.03 -11.72 20.48
CA ARG A 996 11.30 -10.90 21.69
C ARG A 996 12.08 -9.62 21.41
N ILE A 997 12.90 -9.59 20.36
CA ILE A 997 13.74 -8.42 20.01
C ILE A 997 12.89 -7.24 19.52
N PRO A 998 11.95 -7.40 18.55
CA PRO A 998 11.03 -6.32 18.20
C PRO A 998 9.99 -6.05 19.28
N LEU A 999 9.47 -7.06 20.00
CA LEU A 999 8.51 -6.84 21.10
C LEU A 999 9.08 -5.91 22.18
N ARG A 1000 10.28 -6.20 22.71
CA ARG A 1000 10.95 -5.31 23.67
C ARG A 1000 11.26 -3.94 23.07
N GLY A 1001 11.67 -3.90 21.80
CA GLY A 1001 11.87 -2.64 21.08
C GLY A 1001 10.64 -1.73 21.02
N ILE A 1002 9.45 -2.31 20.82
CA ILE A 1002 8.17 -1.57 20.87
C ILE A 1002 7.89 -1.10 22.30
N ARG A 1003 8.13 -1.93 23.33
CA ARG A 1003 7.95 -1.55 24.74
C ARG A 1003 8.87 -0.39 25.14
N ASP A 1004 10.16 -0.43 24.82
CA ASP A 1004 11.12 0.64 25.15
C ASP A 1004 10.78 2.00 24.47
N LEU A 1005 10.18 1.96 23.28
CA LEU A 1005 9.76 3.15 22.51
C LEU A 1005 8.45 3.80 23.00
N VAL A 1006 7.56 3.04 23.66
CA VAL A 1006 6.16 3.46 23.90
C VAL A 1006 5.73 3.38 25.37
N ALA A 1007 6.36 2.54 26.20
CA ALA A 1007 6.07 2.51 27.63
C ALA A 1007 6.63 3.78 28.31
N PRO A 1008 5.87 4.44 29.20
CA PRO A 1008 6.38 5.57 29.99
C PRO A 1008 7.61 5.20 30.85
N GLY A 1009 8.27 6.24 31.34
CA GLY A 1009 9.44 6.18 32.25
C GLY A 1009 9.08 5.64 33.61
#